data_AF-A0A2V7R9F5-F1
#
_entry.id   AF-A0A2V7R9F5-F1
#
_cell.length_a   1.000
_cell.length_b   1.000
_cell.length_c   1.000
_cell.angle_alpha   90.00
_cell.angle_beta   90.00
_cell.angle_gamma   90.00
#
_symmetry.space_group_name_H-M   'P 1'
#
loop_
_entity.id
_entity.type
_entity.pdbx_description
1 polymer ?
#
loop_
_entity_poly.entity_id
_entity_poly.type
_entity_poly.pdbx_seq_one_letter_code
_entity_poly.pdbx_strand_id
1 'polypeptide(L)'
;MKHIAALVPFLLGLTPGASPGIPGAGLRDGEVKAVSVLPGARSVEVVIDLQGAVEVQDFTLASPARLVIDLQGARLVAPAVLYDGQNRGGIKNIRYAQFRPGVVRVVIDLDVLKDYQIERRAGQVRVKIGTERTAFAAWSSQDFAPRNPGLASGVSGPGGKTDAGRQPGVHGGEAARVAAPAASGPELSIDAYLAAHARESEQSQAPRITVTWDNSDIREVVAGFAAFSGRTIVLSKDVKGTVSAEIKNQPWDLAFAAVLESQALAATTLEGGIIQVIDKKDLARADSTVPVETRLVRINYARASALVASVQSILTQRGKAVADSTTNALVITEIASRITRVEDFVKGLDIRTPQVSIQAKIIFVDRTDVENLGLKYDLGSQSQFFNKLIQRPDPRTSKAVDTNGDGVPDAFVPQSNFTPDQVIVDLGGNSLSAIANADQEIVNPALNLIFSTAVGSFNLTTFLQALQRVDLADLQAEPTITTLDNRPAEILVGDRVPIRVIDVSSGAGGAAPPRATVRFEQTGINLKVTPHVTANRQVLMEVHAENSAVKPSSVDIGFTFQTQQADNQILVSDGETAVIGGLTVTSVTVTKTGIPFLVDLPLLGKLFGFSQEQEERRDLLILITPHIIDDLVTPSTGK
;
A
#
# COMPACT_ATOMS: atom_id res chain seq x y z
N MET A 1 9.52 -20.87 -33.66
CA MET A 1 10.23 -20.84 -34.97
C MET A 1 9.26 -20.88 -36.15
N LYS A 2 9.41 -19.96 -37.12
CA LYS A 2 8.91 -20.07 -38.51
C LYS A 2 10.03 -19.57 -39.43
N HIS A 3 10.07 -20.08 -40.66
CA HIS A 3 11.08 -19.82 -41.70
C HIS A 3 12.44 -20.53 -41.52
N ILE A 4 12.54 -21.75 -42.09
CA ILE A 4 13.54 -22.19 -43.09
C ILE A 4 13.11 -23.60 -43.54
N ALA A 5 12.64 -23.74 -44.78
CA ALA A 5 12.58 -24.98 -45.55
C ALA A 5 11.98 -24.69 -46.94
N ALA A 6 12.76 -24.87 -48.01
CA ALA A 6 12.25 -24.85 -49.37
C ALA A 6 13.16 -25.69 -50.28
N LEU A 7 12.78 -26.95 -50.53
CA LEU A 7 12.75 -27.56 -51.87
C LEU A 7 12.21 -29.00 -51.83
N VAL A 8 11.44 -29.35 -52.87
CA VAL A 8 11.14 -30.67 -53.49
C VAL A 8 9.62 -30.80 -53.75
N PRO A 9 9.17 -30.95 -55.01
CA PRO A 9 7.75 -31.05 -55.36
C PRO A 9 7.29 -32.49 -55.60
N PHE A 10 6.02 -32.78 -55.27
CA PHE A 10 5.23 -33.79 -55.97
C PHE A 10 3.74 -33.44 -56.00
N LEU A 11 2.98 -34.06 -56.90
CA LEU A 11 1.72 -33.57 -57.46
C LEU A 11 0.45 -34.22 -56.86
N LEU A 12 -0.72 -33.68 -57.25
CA LEU A 12 -2.11 -34.05 -56.91
C LEU A 12 -2.58 -33.66 -55.47
N GLY A 13 -3.71 -32.97 -55.24
CA GLY A 13 -4.61 -32.23 -56.15
C GLY A 13 -6.08 -32.36 -55.75
N LEU A 14 -6.77 -31.25 -55.40
CA LEU A 14 -8.24 -31.05 -55.42
C LEU A 14 -8.66 -29.62 -54.97
N THR A 15 -9.11 -28.81 -55.94
CA THR A 15 -10.19 -27.79 -55.93
C THR A 15 -10.36 -26.71 -54.81
N PRO A 16 -11.00 -25.55 -55.11
CA PRO A 16 -10.67 -24.28 -54.44
C PRO A 16 -11.71 -23.75 -53.42
N GLY A 17 -11.26 -22.85 -52.54
CA GLY A 17 -12.12 -22.00 -51.71
C GLY A 17 -11.37 -20.93 -50.91
N ALA A 18 -11.80 -19.66 -51.06
CA ALA A 18 -11.39 -18.45 -50.31
C ALA A 18 -9.93 -17.93 -50.46
N SER A 19 -9.79 -16.77 -51.11
CA SER A 19 -8.58 -15.95 -51.10
C SER A 19 -8.43 -15.18 -49.77
N PRO A 20 -7.26 -15.19 -49.11
CA PRO A 20 -6.88 -14.14 -48.17
C PRO A 20 -6.26 -12.96 -48.93
N GLY A 21 -6.76 -11.74 -48.66
CA GLY A 21 -6.17 -10.51 -49.17
C GLY A 21 -4.79 -10.23 -48.56
N ILE A 22 -3.93 -9.54 -49.31
CA ILE A 22 -2.58 -9.13 -48.89
C ILE A 22 -2.67 -8.02 -47.83
N PRO A 23 -2.04 -8.15 -46.65
CA PRO A 23 -1.68 -7.03 -45.80
C PRO A 23 -0.24 -6.61 -46.13
N GLY A 24 -0.09 -5.48 -46.83
CA GLY A 24 1.20 -4.85 -47.07
C GLY A 24 1.55 -3.81 -46.00
N ALA A 25 2.83 -3.40 -46.01
CA ALA A 25 3.42 -2.34 -45.18
C ALA A 25 3.39 -2.56 -43.66
N GLY A 26 4.57 -2.85 -43.09
CA GLY A 26 4.75 -2.84 -41.63
C GLY A 26 4.50 -1.46 -41.05
N LEU A 27 3.56 -1.36 -40.11
CA LEU A 27 3.43 -0.18 -39.28
C LEU A 27 4.70 -0.05 -38.43
N ARG A 28 5.30 1.13 -38.45
CA ARG A 28 6.24 1.54 -37.39
C ARG A 28 5.41 1.79 -36.14
N ASP A 29 5.83 1.25 -35.01
CA ASP A 29 5.24 1.56 -33.70
C ASP A 29 5.16 3.07 -33.51
N GLY A 30 4.05 3.52 -32.93
CA GLY A 30 3.84 4.91 -32.58
C GLY A 30 4.76 5.35 -31.44
N GLU A 31 5.20 6.59 -31.45
CA GLU A 31 6.03 7.19 -30.40
C GLU A 31 5.32 8.40 -29.78
N VAL A 32 5.13 8.39 -28.47
CA VAL A 32 4.63 9.54 -27.69
C VAL A 32 5.81 10.42 -27.28
N LYS A 33 5.80 11.67 -27.75
CA LYS A 33 6.92 12.62 -27.61
C LYS A 33 6.70 13.76 -26.64
N ALA A 34 5.46 14.14 -26.37
CA ALA A 34 5.13 15.14 -25.35
C ALA A 34 3.64 15.10 -25.01
N VAL A 35 3.31 15.68 -23.86
CA VAL A 35 1.94 16.05 -23.50
C VAL A 35 1.94 17.53 -23.11
N SER A 36 1.02 18.29 -23.69
CA SER A 36 0.87 19.73 -23.46
C SER A 36 -0.58 20.09 -23.11
N VAL A 37 -0.78 21.17 -22.36
CA VAL A 37 -2.08 21.71 -21.97
C VAL A 37 -2.20 23.13 -22.51
N LEU A 38 -3.12 23.35 -23.45
CA LEU A 38 -3.31 24.61 -24.18
C LEU A 38 -4.71 25.20 -23.95
N PRO A 39 -4.88 26.53 -24.01
CA PRO A 39 -6.18 27.16 -23.85
C PRO A 39 -6.96 27.16 -25.18
N GLY A 40 -8.23 26.77 -25.12
CA GLY A 40 -9.23 26.97 -26.18
C GLY A 40 -10.30 27.98 -25.76
N ALA A 41 -11.09 28.46 -26.72
CA ALA A 41 -12.05 29.56 -26.50
C ALA A 41 -13.15 29.26 -25.45
N ARG A 42 -13.50 27.98 -25.24
CA ARG A 42 -14.44 27.47 -24.22
C ARG A 42 -14.04 26.07 -23.68
N SER A 43 -12.78 25.69 -23.89
CA SER A 43 -12.26 24.35 -23.60
C SER A 43 -10.78 24.43 -23.22
N VAL A 44 -10.26 23.46 -22.47
CA VAL A 44 -8.82 23.17 -22.43
C VAL A 44 -8.54 22.10 -23.48
N GLU A 45 -7.44 22.22 -24.20
CA GLU A 45 -6.94 21.15 -25.07
C GLU A 45 -5.74 20.47 -24.43
N VAL A 46 -5.85 19.17 -24.13
CA VAL A 46 -4.66 18.34 -23.91
C VAL A 46 -4.19 17.83 -25.26
N VAL A 47 -2.96 18.19 -25.63
CA VAL A 47 -2.33 17.80 -26.89
C VAL A 47 -1.26 16.77 -26.60
N ILE A 48 -1.38 15.61 -27.23
CA ILE A 48 -0.41 14.52 -27.14
C ILE A 48 0.33 14.46 -28.49
N ASP A 49 1.63 14.74 -28.47
CA ASP A 49 2.47 14.71 -29.68
C ASP A 49 2.93 13.30 -30.00
N LEU A 50 2.76 12.91 -31.26
CA LEU A 50 2.90 11.54 -31.76
C LEU A 50 3.74 11.48 -33.03
N GLN A 51 4.50 10.40 -33.19
CA GLN A 51 5.06 10.00 -34.49
C GLN A 51 4.61 8.57 -34.80
N GLY A 52 4.11 8.31 -36.01
CA GLY A 52 3.51 7.02 -36.37
C GLY A 52 2.00 6.97 -36.16
N ALA A 53 1.40 5.80 -36.39
CA ALA A 53 -0.04 5.58 -36.23
C ALA A 53 -0.33 4.89 -34.89
N VAL A 54 -1.36 5.33 -34.19
CA VAL A 54 -1.81 4.76 -32.91
C VAL A 54 -3.33 4.60 -32.89
N GLU A 55 -3.80 3.58 -32.19
CA GLU A 55 -5.22 3.45 -31.86
C GLU A 55 -5.48 4.07 -30.47
N VAL A 56 -6.54 4.86 -30.35
CA VAL A 56 -6.90 5.58 -29.11
C VAL A 56 -8.16 4.94 -28.54
N GLN A 57 -8.10 4.55 -27.27
CA GLN A 57 -9.24 4.15 -26.45
C GLN A 57 -9.33 5.05 -25.22
N ASP A 58 -10.53 5.31 -24.72
CA ASP A 58 -10.76 6.23 -23.61
C ASP A 58 -11.87 5.76 -22.68
N PHE A 59 -11.77 6.15 -21.40
CA PHE A 59 -12.78 5.92 -20.38
C PHE A 59 -12.64 6.92 -19.23
N THR A 60 -13.69 7.07 -18.42
CA THR A 60 -13.69 7.97 -17.26
C THR A 60 -13.85 7.21 -15.93
N LEU A 61 -13.41 7.86 -14.85
CA LEU A 61 -13.60 7.39 -13.46
C LEU A 61 -14.20 8.54 -12.65
N ALA A 62 -15.13 8.24 -11.74
CA ALA A 62 -15.88 9.27 -11.00
C ALA A 62 -15.30 9.63 -9.63
N SER A 63 -14.50 8.75 -9.01
CA SER A 63 -14.04 8.89 -7.62
C SER A 63 -12.54 8.51 -7.48
N PRO A 64 -11.60 9.46 -7.60
CA PRO A 64 -11.78 10.85 -8.02
C PRO A 64 -12.08 10.97 -9.53
N ALA A 65 -12.58 12.13 -9.95
CA ALA A 65 -12.87 12.43 -11.35
C ALA A 65 -11.60 12.34 -12.21
N ARG A 66 -11.58 11.43 -13.19
CA ARG A 66 -10.47 11.21 -14.13
C ARG A 66 -10.96 10.93 -15.54
N LEU A 67 -10.20 11.40 -16.52
CA LEU A 67 -10.26 10.93 -17.91
C LEU A 67 -8.97 10.15 -18.20
N VAL A 68 -9.11 8.91 -18.69
CA VAL A 68 -8.01 8.01 -19.01
C VAL A 68 -8.03 7.73 -20.51
N ILE A 69 -6.86 7.80 -21.14
CA ILE A 69 -6.67 7.64 -22.58
C ILE A 69 -5.51 6.68 -22.82
N ASP A 70 -5.80 5.58 -23.49
CA ASP A 70 -4.84 4.55 -23.88
C ASP A 70 -4.51 4.67 -25.36
N LEU A 71 -3.21 4.76 -25.65
CA LEU A 71 -2.63 4.84 -26.98
C LEU A 71 -2.00 3.49 -27.30
N GLN A 72 -2.70 2.66 -28.07
CA GLN A 72 -2.26 1.33 -28.49
C GLN A 72 -1.39 1.39 -29.74
N GLY A 73 -0.45 0.45 -29.82
CA GLY A 73 0.66 0.49 -30.78
C GLY A 73 1.70 1.56 -30.44
N ALA A 74 1.75 2.06 -29.19
CA ALA A 74 2.57 3.21 -28.82
C ALA A 74 3.67 2.91 -27.77
N ARG A 75 4.83 3.55 -27.96
CA ARG A 75 5.96 3.63 -27.02
C ARG A 75 6.11 5.05 -26.49
N LEU A 76 6.40 5.21 -25.20
CA LEU A 76 6.78 6.50 -24.62
C LEU A 76 8.27 6.77 -24.88
N VAL A 77 8.58 7.92 -25.49
CA VAL A 77 9.96 8.33 -25.84
C VAL A 77 10.42 9.56 -25.05
N ALA A 78 9.49 10.28 -24.42
CA ALA A 78 9.80 11.39 -23.52
C ALA A 78 9.87 10.96 -22.04
N PRO A 79 10.71 11.61 -21.21
CA PRO A 79 10.64 11.44 -19.77
C PRO A 79 9.27 11.89 -19.24
N ALA A 80 8.73 11.16 -18.27
CA ALA A 80 7.48 11.50 -17.60
C ALA A 80 7.70 12.68 -16.64
N VAL A 81 7.58 13.91 -17.14
CA VAL A 81 7.69 15.13 -16.35
C VAL A 81 6.44 15.31 -15.51
N LEU A 82 6.62 15.58 -14.22
CA LEU A 82 5.53 15.83 -13.29
C LEU A 82 4.82 17.16 -13.63
N TYR A 83 3.50 17.11 -13.70
CA TYR A 83 2.65 18.29 -13.78
C TYR A 83 2.78 19.11 -12.48
N ASP A 84 2.78 20.44 -12.60
CA ASP A 84 3.10 21.38 -11.50
C ASP A 84 1.99 21.57 -10.45
N GLY A 85 0.87 20.87 -10.60
CA GLY A 85 -0.29 20.89 -9.69
C GLY A 85 -1.20 22.13 -9.83
N GLN A 86 -0.90 23.07 -10.74
CA GLN A 86 -1.76 24.24 -10.95
C GLN A 86 -3.04 23.85 -11.71
N ASN A 87 -4.21 24.25 -11.22
CA ASN A 87 -5.47 23.94 -11.89
C ASN A 87 -5.61 24.75 -13.20
N ARG A 88 -5.68 24.05 -14.34
CA ARG A 88 -5.85 24.66 -15.67
C ARG A 88 -7.20 24.26 -16.25
N GLY A 89 -8.20 25.14 -16.09
CA GLY A 89 -9.56 24.97 -16.62
C GLY A 89 -10.31 23.72 -16.12
N GLY A 90 -9.85 23.13 -15.02
CA GLY A 90 -10.38 21.90 -14.42
C GLY A 90 -9.40 20.74 -14.38
N ILE A 91 -8.27 20.84 -15.08
CA ILE A 91 -7.20 19.84 -14.99
C ILE A 91 -6.38 20.12 -13.74
N LYS A 92 -6.47 19.23 -12.75
CA LYS A 92 -5.69 19.26 -11.50
C LYS A 92 -4.31 18.63 -11.66
N ASN A 93 -4.20 17.58 -12.48
CA ASN A 93 -2.95 16.84 -12.72
C ASN A 93 -3.00 16.10 -14.06
N ILE A 94 -1.85 15.90 -14.70
CA ILE A 94 -1.69 14.97 -15.82
C ILE A 94 -0.51 14.05 -15.52
N ARG A 95 -0.73 12.75 -15.73
CA ARG A 95 0.29 11.70 -15.61
C ARG A 95 0.28 10.87 -16.87
N TYR A 96 1.44 10.53 -17.41
CA TYR A 96 1.54 9.64 -18.55
C TYR A 96 2.73 8.70 -18.37
N ALA A 97 2.56 7.45 -18.77
CA ALA A 97 3.57 6.40 -18.61
C ALA A 97 3.39 5.30 -19.67
N GLN A 98 4.44 4.54 -19.93
CA GLN A 98 4.31 3.24 -20.60
C GLN A 98 3.51 2.32 -19.67
N PHE A 99 2.26 2.03 -20.01
CA PHE A 99 1.39 1.21 -19.16
C PHE A 99 1.69 -0.28 -19.32
N ARG A 100 1.85 -0.71 -20.57
CA ARG A 100 2.29 -2.05 -21.00
C ARG A 100 3.10 -1.92 -22.30
N PRO A 101 3.85 -2.94 -22.75
CA PRO A 101 4.48 -2.91 -24.07
C PRO A 101 3.46 -2.57 -25.16
N GLY A 102 3.78 -1.58 -26.00
CA GLY A 102 2.87 -1.09 -27.05
C GLY A 102 1.64 -0.31 -26.55
N VAL A 103 1.52 0.04 -25.27
CA VAL A 103 0.45 0.91 -24.76
C VAL A 103 0.99 2.02 -23.86
N VAL A 104 0.80 3.28 -24.28
CA VAL A 104 1.02 4.46 -23.42
C VAL A 104 -0.32 4.93 -22.86
N ARG A 105 -0.41 5.09 -21.54
CA ARG A 105 -1.61 5.60 -20.85
C ARG A 105 -1.38 7.03 -20.41
N VAL A 106 -2.35 7.90 -20.71
CA VAL A 106 -2.43 9.28 -20.21
C VAL A 106 -3.62 9.37 -19.27
N VAL A 107 -3.39 9.79 -18.03
CA VAL A 107 -4.41 10.01 -16.99
C VAL A 107 -4.48 11.49 -16.67
N ILE A 108 -5.67 12.07 -16.81
CA ILE A 108 -5.98 13.46 -16.53
C ILE A 108 -6.85 13.47 -15.27
N ASP A 109 -6.30 13.92 -14.14
CA ASP A 109 -7.08 14.12 -12.90
C ASP A 109 -7.86 15.45 -13.05
N LEU A 110 -9.19 15.39 -12.93
CA LEU A 110 -10.10 16.52 -13.10
C LEU A 110 -10.63 17.04 -11.76
N ASP A 111 -11.14 18.27 -11.76
CA ASP A 111 -11.85 18.86 -10.63
C ASP A 111 -13.26 18.28 -10.44
N VAL A 112 -13.97 18.07 -11.54
CA VAL A 112 -15.26 17.38 -11.69
C VAL A 112 -15.27 16.65 -13.03
N LEU A 113 -16.16 15.66 -13.23
CA LEU A 113 -16.34 15.06 -14.55
C LEU A 113 -16.88 16.11 -15.53
N LYS A 114 -16.29 16.24 -16.72
CA LYS A 114 -16.70 17.21 -17.76
C LYS A 114 -16.82 16.54 -19.12
N ASP A 115 -17.67 17.08 -19.97
CA ASP A 115 -17.76 16.67 -21.37
C ASP A 115 -16.42 16.88 -22.08
N TYR A 116 -16.05 15.89 -22.90
CA TYR A 116 -14.81 15.91 -23.67
C TYR A 116 -15.01 15.39 -25.09
N GLN A 117 -14.09 15.77 -25.98
CA GLN A 117 -14.04 15.30 -27.37
C GLN A 117 -12.59 14.98 -27.77
N ILE A 118 -12.39 13.86 -28.44
CA ILE A 118 -11.06 13.43 -28.93
C ILE A 118 -10.98 13.63 -30.44
N GLU A 119 -10.08 14.50 -30.89
CA GLU A 119 -9.73 14.69 -32.30
C GLU A 119 -8.37 14.04 -32.59
N ARG A 120 -8.34 13.06 -33.50
CA ARG A 120 -7.07 12.55 -34.06
C ARG A 120 -6.66 13.43 -35.24
N ARG A 121 -5.41 13.90 -35.26
CA ARG A 121 -4.79 14.66 -36.35
C ARG A 121 -3.46 14.01 -36.74
N ALA A 122 -2.91 14.37 -37.90
CA ALA A 122 -1.61 13.88 -38.32
C ALA A 122 -0.53 14.28 -37.28
N GLY A 123 0.04 13.28 -36.59
CA GLY A 123 1.07 13.47 -35.55
C GLY A 123 0.57 14.00 -34.20
N GLN A 124 -0.74 14.14 -33.95
CA GLN A 124 -1.27 14.58 -32.66
C GLN A 124 -2.62 13.96 -32.31
N VAL A 125 -2.83 13.65 -31.03
CA VAL A 125 -4.17 13.42 -30.45
C VAL A 125 -4.52 14.62 -29.58
N ARG A 126 -5.69 15.22 -29.82
CA ARG A 126 -6.18 16.38 -29.08
C ARG A 126 -7.43 16.03 -28.30
N VAL A 127 -7.45 16.39 -27.04
CA VAL A 127 -8.54 16.12 -26.09
C VAL A 127 -9.08 17.46 -25.64
N LYS A 128 -10.25 17.84 -26.17
CA LYS A 128 -10.96 19.07 -25.79
C LYS A 128 -11.82 18.75 -24.58
N ILE A 129 -11.63 19.47 -23.47
CA ILE A 129 -12.39 19.32 -22.22
C ILE A 129 -13.07 20.67 -21.92
N GLY A 130 -14.37 20.68 -21.63
CA GLY A 130 -15.11 21.93 -21.37
C GLY A 130 -14.57 22.73 -20.16
N THR A 131 -14.65 24.07 -20.21
CA THR A 131 -14.21 24.93 -19.09
C THR A 131 -15.28 25.86 -18.56
N GLU A 132 -15.26 26.03 -17.24
CA GLU A 132 -15.78 27.21 -16.56
C GLU A 132 -14.59 28.12 -16.26
N ARG A 133 -14.75 29.44 -16.48
CA ARG A 133 -13.63 30.37 -16.66
C ARG A 133 -12.74 30.50 -15.41
N THR A 134 -11.55 29.90 -15.46
CA THR A 134 -10.43 30.17 -14.54
C THR A 134 -9.28 30.88 -15.27
N ALA A 135 -8.37 31.49 -14.52
CA ALA A 135 -7.07 31.90 -15.06
C ALA A 135 -6.34 30.68 -15.66
N PHE A 136 -5.59 30.89 -16.74
CA PHE A 136 -4.93 29.81 -17.47
C PHE A 136 -3.52 30.24 -17.91
N ALA A 137 -2.54 29.41 -17.60
CA ALA A 137 -1.19 29.45 -18.20
C ALA A 137 -0.96 28.11 -18.91
N ALA A 138 -0.30 28.11 -20.07
CA ALA A 138 0.03 26.85 -20.76
C ALA A 138 1.00 25.99 -19.94
N TRP A 139 1.07 24.70 -20.25
CA TRP A 139 2.03 23.76 -19.69
C TRP A 139 2.46 22.75 -20.75
N SER A 140 3.73 22.36 -20.77
CA SER A 140 4.27 21.31 -21.64
C SER A 140 5.26 20.45 -20.88
N SER A 141 5.28 19.15 -21.19
CA SER A 141 6.33 18.24 -20.73
C SER A 141 7.74 18.55 -21.28
N GLN A 142 7.88 19.48 -22.23
CA GLN A 142 9.17 19.89 -22.80
C GLN A 142 9.89 20.99 -21.99
N ASP A 143 9.19 21.68 -21.09
CA ASP A 143 9.71 22.90 -20.43
C ASP A 143 10.65 22.64 -19.23
N PHE A 144 10.94 21.37 -18.90
CA PHE A 144 11.68 20.99 -17.69
C PHE A 144 13.14 20.59 -17.95
N ALA A 145 14.01 21.58 -18.14
CA ALA A 145 15.46 21.37 -18.09
C ALA A 145 15.95 21.32 -16.62
N PRO A 146 16.76 20.32 -16.21
CA PRO A 146 17.27 20.25 -14.85
C PRO A 146 18.26 21.38 -14.57
N ARG A 147 17.95 22.22 -13.56
CA ARG A 147 18.89 23.24 -13.07
C ARG A 147 19.98 22.59 -12.21
N ASN A 148 21.18 22.42 -12.79
CA ASN A 148 22.38 22.03 -12.04
C ASN A 148 22.75 23.11 -11.01
N PRO A 149 22.99 22.75 -9.74
CA PRO A 149 23.57 23.67 -8.76
C PRO A 149 25.11 23.66 -8.86
N GLY A 150 25.70 24.84 -9.08
CA GLY A 150 27.13 25.07 -8.86
C GLY A 150 27.96 25.30 -10.12
N LEU A 151 28.13 26.57 -10.49
CA LEU A 151 29.34 27.11 -11.12
C LEU A 151 29.29 28.65 -11.02
N ALA A 152 30.05 29.19 -10.07
CA ALA A 152 30.23 30.64 -9.94
C ALA A 152 31.49 31.09 -10.68
N SER A 153 31.36 31.97 -11.67
CA SER A 153 32.39 32.89 -12.18
C SER A 153 31.80 33.78 -13.28
N GLY A 154 32.02 35.10 -13.21
CA GLY A 154 31.55 36.03 -14.25
C GLY A 154 31.33 37.47 -13.77
N VAL A 155 32.41 38.17 -13.43
CA VAL A 155 32.37 39.58 -12.97
C VAL A 155 32.09 40.54 -14.12
N SER A 156 31.26 41.57 -13.88
CA SER A 156 31.30 42.87 -14.57
C SER A 156 30.66 43.96 -13.69
N GLY A 157 31.47 44.85 -13.11
CA GLY A 157 31.02 46.13 -12.55
C GLY A 157 31.13 47.26 -13.61
N PRO A 158 31.12 48.57 -13.24
CA PRO A 158 31.27 49.10 -11.87
C PRO A 158 30.38 50.32 -11.48
N GLY A 159 30.41 50.67 -10.19
CA GLY A 159 30.17 52.03 -9.66
C GLY A 159 28.71 52.39 -9.31
N GLY A 160 28.38 52.95 -8.14
CA GLY A 160 29.18 53.19 -6.93
C GLY A 160 28.73 54.45 -6.17
N LYS A 161 28.56 54.37 -4.83
CA LYS A 161 28.72 55.46 -3.86
C LYS A 161 28.60 54.97 -2.40
N THR A 162 29.69 55.21 -1.66
CA THR A 162 29.85 55.29 -0.20
C THR A 162 29.08 56.51 0.37
N ASP A 163 28.92 56.76 1.67
CA ASP A 163 29.03 56.07 2.97
C ASP A 163 28.58 57.10 4.04
N ALA A 164 28.13 56.69 5.24
CA ALA A 164 28.21 57.45 6.50
C ALA A 164 27.41 56.76 7.63
N GLY A 165 28.08 56.39 8.72
CA GLY A 165 27.42 55.98 9.97
C GLY A 165 27.55 57.02 11.10
N ARG A 166 26.73 56.90 12.15
CA ARG A 166 27.03 57.44 13.50
C ARG A 166 26.38 56.63 14.63
N GLN A 167 27.17 56.38 15.67
CA GLN A 167 26.92 55.63 16.93
C GLN A 167 26.37 56.55 18.06
N PRO A 168 26.16 56.10 19.33
CA PRO A 168 25.60 54.82 19.86
C PRO A 168 24.71 55.00 21.15
N GLY A 169 24.18 53.89 21.73
CA GLY A 169 23.76 53.78 23.16
C GLY A 169 22.60 52.78 23.41
N VAL A 170 22.79 51.54 23.88
CA VAL A 170 23.03 51.09 25.29
C VAL A 170 21.75 51.21 26.16
N HIS A 171 21.10 50.19 26.78
CA HIS A 171 21.29 48.72 27.00
C HIS A 171 19.96 47.96 26.66
N GLY A 172 19.69 46.65 26.84
CA GLY A 172 20.42 45.44 27.32
C GLY A 172 19.50 44.54 28.20
N GLY A 173 19.52 43.20 28.04
CA GLY A 173 18.73 42.27 28.88
C GLY A 173 18.34 40.94 28.22
N GLU A 174 19.10 39.89 28.53
CA GLU A 174 19.01 38.53 27.96
C GLU A 174 18.42 37.53 28.99
N ALA A 175 17.80 36.42 28.54
CA ALA A 175 18.04 35.04 29.04
C ALA A 175 16.90 34.05 28.72
N ALA A 176 17.28 32.82 28.36
CA ALA A 176 16.37 31.70 28.12
C ALA A 176 16.20 30.79 29.36
N ARG A 177 15.12 29.99 29.39
CA ARG A 177 15.14 28.59 29.91
C ARG A 177 13.88 27.78 29.57
N VAL A 178 14.12 26.57 29.08
CA VAL A 178 13.44 25.27 29.34
C VAL A 178 11.98 25.28 29.81
N ALA A 179 11.11 24.61 29.06
CA ALA A 179 9.86 24.05 29.58
C ALA A 179 9.46 22.73 28.89
N ALA A 180 8.95 21.80 29.70
CA ALA A 180 8.12 20.65 29.31
C ALA A 180 6.95 20.59 30.34
N PRO A 181 5.96 19.70 30.18
CA PRO A 181 4.91 19.79 29.16
C PRO A 181 3.49 19.94 29.77
N ALA A 182 2.50 20.04 28.88
CA ALA A 182 1.07 19.71 29.11
C ALA A 182 0.23 20.56 30.10
N ALA A 183 -0.60 21.44 29.53
CA ALA A 183 -1.91 21.82 30.09
C ALA A 183 -2.91 22.16 28.95
N SER A 184 -3.07 21.26 27.98
CA SER A 184 -4.09 21.37 26.94
C SER A 184 -5.46 21.00 27.50
N GLY A 185 -6.06 21.89 28.28
CA GLY A 185 -7.52 21.96 28.36
C GLY A 185 -8.06 22.44 27.00
N PRO A 186 -9.23 21.96 26.54
CA PRO A 186 -9.84 22.53 25.36
C PRO A 186 -10.22 23.98 25.67
N GLU A 187 -9.63 24.94 24.95
CA GLU A 187 -10.28 26.24 24.82
C GLU A 187 -11.62 25.99 24.15
N LEU A 188 -12.69 26.05 24.95
CA LEU A 188 -14.06 26.05 24.45
C LEU A 188 -14.16 27.19 23.46
N SER A 189 -14.30 26.87 22.17
CA SER A 189 -14.58 27.86 21.15
C SER A 189 -15.78 28.70 21.60
N ILE A 190 -15.85 29.96 21.16
CA ILE A 190 -16.99 30.82 21.51
C ILE A 190 -18.32 30.13 21.13
N ASP A 191 -18.33 29.34 20.05
CA ASP A 191 -19.47 28.51 19.64
C ASP A 191 -19.76 27.33 20.59
N ALA A 192 -18.74 26.67 21.17
CA ALA A 192 -18.93 25.62 22.16
C ALA A 192 -19.33 26.17 23.55
N TYR A 193 -18.80 27.34 23.92
CA TYR A 193 -19.26 28.10 25.08
C TYR A 193 -20.71 28.55 24.89
N LEU A 194 -21.06 29.12 23.73
CA LEU A 194 -22.42 29.48 23.38
C LEU A 194 -23.33 28.24 23.29
N ALA A 195 -22.89 27.09 22.77
CA ALA A 195 -23.70 25.88 22.73
C ALA A 195 -23.93 25.25 24.12
N ALA A 196 -22.95 25.34 25.01
CA ALA A 196 -23.10 24.91 26.41
C ALA A 196 -24.09 25.82 27.18
N HIS A 197 -24.01 27.14 26.97
CA HIS A 197 -24.87 28.13 27.65
C HIS A 197 -26.15 28.51 26.85
N ALA A 198 -26.35 27.97 25.64
CA ALA A 198 -27.58 28.15 24.85
C ALA A 198 -28.79 27.50 25.53
N ARG A 199 -28.56 26.44 26.33
CA ARG A 199 -29.60 25.85 27.17
C ARG A 199 -29.89 26.67 28.43
N GLU A 200 -29.00 27.58 28.79
CA GLU A 200 -29.12 28.48 29.95
C GLU A 200 -29.71 29.84 29.57
N SER A 201 -30.02 30.03 28.28
CA SER A 201 -30.64 31.23 27.71
C SER A 201 -31.82 30.92 26.78
N GLU A 202 -32.62 29.91 27.14
CA GLU A 202 -34.08 30.05 26.95
C GLU A 202 -34.53 31.25 27.80
N GLN A 203 -34.51 32.45 27.22
CA GLN A 203 -35.18 33.61 27.80
C GLN A 203 -36.65 33.25 27.93
N SER A 204 -37.06 32.91 29.16
CA SER A 204 -38.41 32.41 29.38
C SER A 204 -39.43 33.40 28.83
N GLN A 205 -40.33 32.89 27.99
CA GLN A 205 -41.45 33.65 27.45
C GLN A 205 -42.55 33.90 28.50
N ALA A 206 -42.28 33.53 29.76
CA ALA A 206 -43.10 33.85 30.91
C ALA A 206 -43.42 35.36 30.99
N PRO A 207 -44.66 35.73 31.36
CA PRO A 207 -45.02 37.12 31.66
C PRO A 207 -44.03 37.78 32.62
N ARG A 208 -43.71 39.05 32.35
CA ARG A 208 -42.71 39.78 33.13
C ARG A 208 -43.32 40.48 34.34
N ILE A 209 -42.75 40.22 35.51
CA ILE A 209 -43.17 40.80 36.78
C ILE A 209 -42.28 41.97 37.17
N THR A 210 -42.87 42.98 37.81
CA THR A 210 -42.16 44.05 38.53
C THR A 210 -42.82 44.21 39.88
N VAL A 211 -42.07 43.97 40.96
CA VAL A 211 -42.60 43.83 42.33
C VAL A 211 -41.49 44.02 43.35
N THR A 212 -41.83 44.59 44.49
CA THR A 212 -40.93 44.81 45.63
C THR A 212 -41.52 44.13 46.86
N TRP A 213 -40.72 43.28 47.50
CA TRP A 213 -41.00 42.74 48.83
C TRP A 213 -39.96 43.26 49.81
N ASP A 214 -40.41 43.71 50.97
CA ASP A 214 -39.55 44.07 52.09
C ASP A 214 -39.95 43.23 53.29
N ASN A 215 -39.00 42.42 53.77
CA ASN A 215 -39.11 41.50 54.91
C ASN A 215 -40.43 40.70 54.95
N SER A 216 -40.94 40.29 53.79
CA SER A 216 -42.23 39.62 53.63
C SER A 216 -42.08 38.10 53.86
N ASP A 217 -43.12 37.42 54.35
CA ASP A 217 -43.05 35.96 54.54
C ASP A 217 -42.95 35.26 53.17
N ILE A 218 -42.07 34.26 53.05
CA ILE A 218 -41.92 33.45 51.84
C ILE A 218 -43.24 32.88 51.32
N ARG A 219 -44.23 32.61 52.20
CA ARG A 219 -45.59 32.18 51.85
C ARG A 219 -46.34 33.23 51.04
N GLU A 220 -46.20 34.51 51.40
CA GLU A 220 -46.83 35.64 50.71
C GLU A 220 -46.14 35.89 49.36
N VAL A 221 -44.82 35.78 49.32
CA VAL A 221 -44.04 35.89 48.07
C VAL A 221 -44.43 34.78 47.09
N VAL A 222 -44.45 33.52 47.54
CA VAL A 222 -44.88 32.37 46.72
C VAL A 222 -46.34 32.52 46.27
N ALA A 223 -47.24 33.01 47.13
CA ALA A 223 -48.63 33.29 46.76
C ALA A 223 -48.74 34.41 45.72
N GLY A 224 -47.90 35.45 45.80
CA GLY A 224 -47.80 36.51 44.80
C GLY A 224 -47.37 35.98 43.43
N PHE A 225 -46.35 35.11 43.39
CA PHE A 225 -45.95 34.44 42.15
C PHE A 225 -47.02 33.46 41.61
N ALA A 226 -47.74 32.74 42.47
CA ALA A 226 -48.85 31.89 42.06
C ALA A 226 -50.00 32.71 41.42
N ALA A 227 -50.39 33.81 42.06
CA ALA A 227 -51.41 34.72 41.56
C ALA A 227 -51.02 35.40 40.24
N PHE A 228 -49.75 35.80 40.10
CA PHE A 228 -49.24 36.42 38.87
C PHE A 228 -49.07 35.43 37.71
N SER A 229 -48.57 34.22 37.99
CA SER A 229 -48.34 33.19 36.96
C SER A 229 -49.60 32.44 36.53
N GLY A 230 -50.67 32.52 37.33
CA GLY A 230 -51.88 31.72 37.14
C GLY A 230 -51.69 30.22 37.40
N ARG A 231 -50.55 29.81 37.99
CA ARG A 231 -50.22 28.40 38.26
C ARG A 231 -50.49 28.04 39.71
N THR A 232 -50.94 26.80 39.92
CA THR A 232 -51.03 26.22 41.27
C THR A 232 -49.63 25.96 41.80
N ILE A 233 -49.23 26.71 42.84
CA ILE A 233 -47.97 26.52 43.56
C ILE A 233 -48.28 26.03 44.98
N VAL A 234 -47.68 24.91 45.40
CA VAL A 234 -47.89 24.27 46.69
C VAL A 234 -46.60 24.31 47.51
N LEU A 235 -46.62 25.01 48.64
CA LEU A 235 -45.50 25.11 49.56
C LEU A 235 -45.55 23.98 50.60
N SER A 236 -44.43 23.30 50.87
CA SER A 236 -44.39 22.30 51.93
C SER A 236 -44.49 22.91 53.34
N LYS A 237 -44.97 22.09 54.29
CA LYS A 237 -45.30 22.51 55.65
C LYS A 237 -44.13 23.18 56.41
N ASP A 238 -42.90 22.76 56.13
CA ASP A 238 -41.71 23.12 56.91
C ASP A 238 -41.00 24.39 56.40
N VAL A 239 -41.41 24.96 55.26
CA VAL A 239 -40.80 26.19 54.73
C VAL A 239 -41.14 27.40 55.60
N LYS A 240 -40.10 28.11 56.07
CA LYS A 240 -40.18 29.32 56.89
C LYS A 240 -39.01 30.24 56.54
N GLY A 241 -39.27 31.55 56.43
CA GLY A 241 -38.26 32.56 56.15
C GLY A 241 -38.90 33.87 55.71
N THR A 242 -38.16 34.98 55.83
CA THR A 242 -38.56 36.26 55.23
C THR A 242 -37.66 36.58 54.04
N VAL A 243 -38.22 37.29 53.07
CA VAL A 243 -37.54 37.70 51.83
C VAL A 243 -37.68 39.21 51.67
N SER A 244 -36.56 39.89 51.48
CA SER A 244 -36.52 41.22 50.86
C SER A 244 -35.96 41.08 49.45
N ALA A 245 -36.74 41.45 48.44
CA ALA A 245 -36.35 41.34 47.03
C ALA A 245 -37.02 42.43 46.19
N GLU A 246 -36.23 43.11 45.36
CA GLU A 246 -36.73 44.02 44.32
C GLU A 246 -36.55 43.38 42.95
N ILE A 247 -37.65 43.16 42.24
CA ILE A 247 -37.67 42.52 40.92
C ILE A 247 -38.19 43.54 39.91
N LYS A 248 -37.38 43.81 38.89
CA LYS A 248 -37.65 44.83 37.86
C LYS A 248 -37.65 44.20 36.47
N ASN A 249 -38.82 44.12 35.85
CA ASN A 249 -39.03 43.70 34.46
C ASN A 249 -38.39 42.33 34.11
N GLN A 250 -38.52 41.34 35.00
CA GLN A 250 -37.97 39.99 34.83
C GLN A 250 -39.07 38.96 34.50
N PRO A 251 -38.80 37.91 33.72
CA PRO A 251 -39.69 36.75 33.59
C PRO A 251 -40.03 36.18 34.98
N TRP A 252 -41.31 35.90 35.26
CA TRP A 252 -41.74 35.55 36.62
C TRP A 252 -41.11 34.25 37.15
N ASP A 253 -40.78 33.31 36.28
CA ASP A 253 -40.21 32.00 36.62
C ASP A 253 -38.72 32.08 36.96
N LEU A 254 -37.95 32.87 36.21
CA LEU A 254 -36.56 33.21 36.54
C LEU A 254 -36.49 34.00 37.86
N ALA A 255 -37.38 34.98 38.02
CA ALA A 255 -37.54 35.75 39.26
C ALA A 255 -37.91 34.85 40.46
N PHE A 256 -38.83 33.91 40.27
CA PHE A 256 -39.24 32.95 41.27
C PHE A 256 -38.11 31.98 41.64
N ALA A 257 -37.41 31.43 40.64
CA ALA A 257 -36.25 30.55 40.87
C ALA A 257 -35.15 31.26 41.66
N ALA A 258 -34.82 32.51 41.33
CA ALA A 258 -33.82 33.30 42.05
C ALA A 258 -34.22 33.57 43.51
N VAL A 259 -35.50 33.85 43.78
CA VAL A 259 -36.02 34.01 45.14
C VAL A 259 -35.91 32.70 45.93
N LEU A 260 -36.31 31.56 45.34
CA LEU A 260 -36.21 30.25 45.99
C LEU A 260 -34.75 29.85 46.26
N GLU A 261 -33.85 30.09 45.31
CA GLU A 261 -32.42 29.84 45.44
C GLU A 261 -31.83 30.57 46.64
N SER A 262 -32.19 31.85 46.84
CA SER A 262 -31.74 32.67 47.98
C SER A 262 -32.14 32.10 49.35
N GLN A 263 -33.20 31.29 49.41
CA GLN A 263 -33.73 30.66 50.63
C GLN A 263 -33.38 29.16 50.73
N ALA A 264 -32.49 28.65 49.86
CA ALA A 264 -32.16 27.23 49.74
C ALA A 264 -33.37 26.30 49.46
N LEU A 265 -34.41 26.84 48.80
CA LEU A 265 -35.59 26.12 48.36
C LEU A 265 -35.43 25.64 46.91
N ALA A 266 -36.19 24.63 46.53
CA ALA A 266 -36.29 24.13 45.16
C ALA A 266 -37.76 24.05 44.73
N ALA A 267 -38.01 24.36 43.46
CA ALA A 267 -39.29 24.13 42.80
C ALA A 267 -39.21 22.87 41.91
N THR A 268 -40.12 21.93 42.13
CA THR A 268 -40.29 20.73 41.29
C THR A 268 -41.67 20.77 40.65
N THR A 269 -41.75 20.60 39.34
CA THR A 269 -43.06 20.50 38.65
C THR A 269 -43.52 19.04 38.69
N LEU A 270 -44.70 18.81 39.25
CA LEU A 270 -45.35 17.50 39.30
C LEU A 270 -46.16 17.23 38.02
N GLU A 271 -46.48 15.96 37.76
CA GLU A 271 -47.44 15.58 36.73
C GLU A 271 -48.78 16.29 36.96
N GLY A 272 -49.32 16.93 35.90
CA GLY A 272 -50.47 17.83 36.00
C GLY A 272 -50.12 19.33 36.12
N GLY A 273 -48.83 19.70 36.12
CA GLY A 273 -48.40 21.10 35.98
C GLY A 273 -48.42 21.93 37.27
N ILE A 274 -48.70 21.30 38.42
CA ILE A 274 -48.57 21.89 39.75
C ILE A 274 -47.09 22.07 40.09
N ILE A 275 -46.71 23.23 40.61
CA ILE A 275 -45.35 23.50 41.08
C ILE A 275 -45.31 23.23 42.59
N GLN A 276 -44.48 22.30 43.04
CA GLN A 276 -44.24 22.05 44.45
C GLN A 276 -42.95 22.74 44.89
N VAL A 277 -42.99 23.47 46.01
CA VAL A 277 -41.81 24.13 46.61
C VAL A 277 -41.45 23.44 47.91
N ILE A 278 -40.19 23.00 48.00
CA ILE A 278 -39.61 22.23 49.12
C ILE A 278 -38.21 22.73 49.46
N ASP A 279 -37.73 22.46 50.69
CA ASP A 279 -36.33 22.68 51.06
C ASP A 279 -35.42 21.73 50.27
N LYS A 280 -34.28 22.21 49.75
CA LYS A 280 -33.30 21.38 49.01
C LYS A 280 -32.82 20.16 49.82
N LYS A 281 -32.76 20.26 51.15
CA LYS A 281 -32.41 19.16 52.07
C LYS A 281 -33.49 18.08 52.14
N ASP A 282 -34.74 18.46 51.92
CA ASP A 282 -35.88 17.52 51.91
C ASP A 282 -36.07 16.92 50.50
N LEU A 283 -35.80 17.67 49.42
CA LEU A 283 -35.68 17.14 48.05
C LEU A 283 -34.62 16.03 47.99
N ALA A 284 -33.40 16.29 48.50
CA ALA A 284 -32.35 15.28 48.56
C ALA A 284 -32.75 14.04 49.40
N ARG A 285 -33.60 14.21 50.41
CA ARG A 285 -34.15 13.10 51.21
C ARG A 285 -35.24 12.34 50.45
N ALA A 286 -36.06 13.01 49.64
CA ALA A 286 -37.09 12.41 48.79
C ALA A 286 -36.48 11.56 47.65
N ASP A 287 -35.45 12.08 46.97
CA ASP A 287 -34.70 11.32 45.96
C ASP A 287 -33.96 10.11 46.57
N SER A 288 -33.59 10.20 47.86
CA SER A 288 -33.01 9.09 48.62
C SER A 288 -34.03 8.03 49.04
N THR A 289 -35.32 8.35 49.15
CA THR A 289 -36.40 7.39 49.50
C THR A 289 -37.04 6.69 48.31
N VAL A 290 -36.73 7.06 47.06
CA VAL A 290 -37.12 6.26 45.88
C VAL A 290 -36.51 4.85 46.00
N PRO A 291 -37.29 3.76 45.88
CA PRO A 291 -36.76 2.41 45.96
C PRO A 291 -35.91 2.06 44.74
N VAL A 292 -34.76 1.43 44.99
CA VAL A 292 -33.92 0.81 43.96
C VAL A 292 -34.21 -0.69 43.90
N GLU A 293 -34.31 -1.21 42.69
CA GLU A 293 -34.37 -2.64 42.40
C GLU A 293 -32.99 -3.14 41.97
N THR A 294 -32.71 -4.43 42.18
CA THR A 294 -31.54 -5.10 41.59
C THR A 294 -32.02 -6.26 40.72
N ARG A 295 -31.57 -6.30 39.46
CA ARG A 295 -31.82 -7.39 38.52
C ARG A 295 -30.51 -8.00 38.03
N LEU A 296 -30.56 -9.29 37.72
CA LEU A 296 -29.48 -10.04 37.10
C LEU A 296 -29.84 -10.30 35.64
N VAL A 297 -29.02 -9.81 34.71
CA VAL A 297 -29.20 -9.99 33.27
C VAL A 297 -28.07 -10.86 32.74
N ARG A 298 -28.40 -12.05 32.21
CA ARG A 298 -27.40 -12.95 31.62
C ARG A 298 -27.03 -12.51 30.21
N ILE A 299 -25.73 -12.50 29.91
CA ILE A 299 -25.18 -12.07 28.61
C ILE A 299 -24.73 -13.31 27.83
N ASN A 300 -25.01 -13.36 26.53
CA ASN A 300 -24.88 -14.55 25.69
C ASN A 300 -23.72 -14.45 24.70
N TYR A 301 -23.53 -13.29 24.06
CA TYR A 301 -22.52 -13.07 23.02
C TYR A 301 -21.39 -12.17 23.52
N ALA A 302 -21.73 -11.08 24.20
CA ALA A 302 -20.75 -10.16 24.79
C ALA A 302 -20.16 -10.70 26.11
N ARG A 303 -19.00 -10.18 26.51
CA ARG A 303 -18.48 -10.37 27.88
C ARG A 303 -19.10 -9.34 28.81
N ALA A 304 -19.73 -9.77 29.89
CA ALA A 304 -20.41 -8.89 30.85
C ALA A 304 -19.49 -7.76 31.37
N SER A 305 -18.20 -8.05 31.60
CA SER A 305 -17.20 -7.07 32.04
C SER A 305 -16.96 -5.92 31.04
N ALA A 306 -17.11 -6.17 29.74
CA ALA A 306 -16.96 -5.14 28.71
C ALA A 306 -18.18 -4.19 28.65
N LEU A 307 -19.37 -4.67 29.05
CA LEU A 307 -20.61 -3.90 29.03
C LEU A 307 -20.75 -2.92 30.22
N VAL A 308 -20.02 -3.15 31.33
CA VAL A 308 -20.15 -2.36 32.57
C VAL A 308 -20.01 -0.85 32.30
N ALA A 309 -19.01 -0.43 31.53
CA ALA A 309 -18.78 1.00 31.25
C ALA A 309 -19.92 1.63 30.43
N SER A 310 -20.42 0.92 29.42
CA SER A 310 -21.52 1.37 28.56
C SER A 310 -22.87 1.40 29.27
N VAL A 311 -23.07 0.52 30.25
CA VAL A 311 -24.30 0.52 31.07
C VAL A 311 -24.22 1.56 32.17
N GLN A 312 -23.07 1.71 32.83
CA GLN A 312 -22.89 2.66 33.94
C GLN A 312 -23.08 4.13 33.52
N SER A 313 -22.91 4.47 32.23
CA SER A 313 -23.15 5.82 31.70
C SER A 313 -24.64 6.19 31.55
N ILE A 314 -25.55 5.21 31.46
CA ILE A 314 -27.00 5.44 31.37
C ILE A 314 -27.74 5.30 32.70
N LEU A 315 -27.04 4.83 33.74
CA LEU A 315 -27.53 4.70 35.10
C LEU A 315 -27.63 6.08 35.80
N THR A 316 -28.51 6.18 36.79
CA THR A 316 -28.60 7.35 37.67
C THR A 316 -27.43 7.39 38.67
N GLN A 317 -27.27 8.49 39.42
CA GLN A 317 -26.29 8.58 40.51
C GLN A 317 -26.43 7.48 41.58
N ARG A 318 -27.64 6.87 41.69
CA ARG A 318 -27.91 5.75 42.62
C ARG A 318 -27.76 4.39 41.94
N GLY A 319 -27.63 4.35 40.61
CA GLY A 319 -27.53 3.14 39.84
C GLY A 319 -26.10 2.59 39.78
N LYS A 320 -25.96 1.26 39.88
CA LYS A 320 -24.68 0.56 39.83
C LYS A 320 -24.76 -0.68 38.94
N ALA A 321 -23.80 -0.83 38.03
CA ALA A 321 -23.58 -2.06 37.27
C ALA A 321 -22.34 -2.80 37.79
N VAL A 322 -22.45 -4.11 37.97
CA VAL A 322 -21.33 -5.00 38.31
C VAL A 322 -21.42 -6.27 37.47
N ALA A 323 -20.34 -6.66 36.81
CA ALA A 323 -20.28 -7.93 36.09
C ALA A 323 -19.89 -9.08 37.03
N ASP A 324 -20.64 -10.17 36.99
CA ASP A 324 -20.19 -11.48 37.46
C ASP A 324 -19.54 -12.23 36.28
N SER A 325 -18.23 -12.38 36.34
CA SER A 325 -17.43 -13.12 35.35
C SER A 325 -17.66 -14.63 35.40
N THR A 326 -18.18 -15.18 36.50
CA THR A 326 -18.42 -16.61 36.70
C THR A 326 -19.64 -17.09 35.90
N THR A 327 -20.71 -16.29 35.90
CA THR A 327 -21.96 -16.61 35.20
C THR A 327 -22.15 -15.86 33.87
N ASN A 328 -21.20 -14.97 33.53
CA ASN A 328 -21.30 -13.97 32.45
C ASN A 328 -22.62 -13.17 32.53
N ALA A 329 -22.93 -12.66 33.72
CA ALA A 329 -24.12 -11.88 34.00
C ALA A 329 -23.77 -10.46 34.47
N LEU A 330 -24.67 -9.52 34.19
CA LEU A 330 -24.60 -8.16 34.70
C LEU A 330 -25.62 -8.00 35.83
N VAL A 331 -25.14 -7.67 37.02
CA VAL A 331 -25.95 -7.29 38.18
C VAL A 331 -26.16 -5.78 38.10
N ILE A 332 -27.40 -5.36 37.93
CA ILE A 332 -27.81 -3.97 37.69
C ILE A 332 -28.70 -3.55 38.84
N THR A 333 -28.26 -2.55 39.62
CA THR A 333 -29.08 -1.85 40.61
C THR A 333 -29.51 -0.51 40.03
N GLU A 334 -30.79 -0.18 40.04
CA GLU A 334 -31.34 1.09 39.52
C GLU A 334 -32.75 1.37 40.09
N ILE A 335 -33.24 2.60 40.02
CA ILE A 335 -34.63 2.93 40.37
C ILE A 335 -35.65 2.12 39.54
N ALA A 336 -36.73 1.68 40.19
CA ALA A 336 -37.74 0.80 39.59
C ALA A 336 -38.34 1.34 38.27
N SER A 337 -38.46 2.66 38.12
CA SER A 337 -38.98 3.31 36.91
C SER A 337 -38.03 3.28 35.70
N ARG A 338 -36.73 3.00 35.90
CA ARG A 338 -35.71 2.96 34.82
C ARG A 338 -35.16 1.56 34.56
N ILE A 339 -35.22 0.64 35.52
CA ILE A 339 -34.51 -0.65 35.42
C ILE A 339 -34.89 -1.48 34.18
N THR A 340 -36.17 -1.48 33.78
CA THR A 340 -36.62 -2.14 32.54
C THR A 340 -35.99 -1.53 31.28
N ARG A 341 -35.84 -0.19 31.22
CA ARG A 341 -35.17 0.48 30.09
C ARG A 341 -33.68 0.11 30.01
N VAL A 342 -33.02 -0.06 31.16
CA VAL A 342 -31.63 -0.51 31.21
C VAL A 342 -31.51 -1.98 30.77
N GLU A 343 -32.46 -2.82 31.17
CA GLU A 343 -32.54 -4.23 30.75
C GLU A 343 -32.68 -4.36 29.23
N ASP A 344 -33.56 -3.57 28.61
CA ASP A 344 -33.75 -3.56 27.16
C ASP A 344 -32.55 -2.96 26.40
N PHE A 345 -31.87 -1.96 26.97
CA PHE A 345 -30.60 -1.45 26.44
C PHE A 345 -29.51 -2.54 26.45
N VAL A 346 -29.40 -3.32 27.53
CA VAL A 346 -28.44 -4.45 27.60
C VAL A 346 -28.76 -5.52 26.56
N LYS A 347 -30.04 -5.87 26.36
CA LYS A 347 -30.46 -6.79 25.28
C LYS A 347 -30.11 -6.25 23.89
N GLY A 348 -30.19 -4.94 23.69
CA GLY A 348 -29.78 -4.27 22.45
C GLY A 348 -28.28 -4.23 22.19
N LEU A 349 -27.44 -4.37 23.24
CA LEU A 349 -25.99 -4.50 23.11
C LEU A 349 -25.52 -5.96 22.96
N ASP A 350 -26.23 -6.93 23.53
CA ASP A 350 -25.92 -8.36 23.43
C ASP A 350 -26.45 -8.98 22.12
N ILE A 351 -25.99 -8.45 20.99
CA ILE A 351 -26.29 -8.96 19.64
C ILE A 351 -25.24 -9.99 19.18
N ARG A 352 -25.66 -10.95 18.35
CA ARG A 352 -24.76 -11.95 17.74
C ARG A 352 -23.76 -11.24 16.81
N THR A 353 -22.50 -11.23 17.20
CA THR A 353 -21.39 -10.79 16.35
C THR A 353 -21.27 -11.75 15.14
N PRO A 354 -21.22 -11.26 13.89
CA PRO A 354 -21.04 -12.13 12.73
C PRO A 354 -19.65 -12.75 12.74
N GLN A 355 -19.54 -13.93 12.10
CA GLN A 355 -18.25 -14.55 11.78
C GLN A 355 -17.94 -14.29 10.31
N VAL A 356 -16.65 -14.15 10.00
CA VAL A 356 -16.15 -13.95 8.64
C VAL A 356 -15.11 -15.03 8.37
N SER A 357 -15.30 -15.78 7.30
CA SER A 357 -14.27 -16.59 6.68
C SER A 357 -13.48 -15.72 5.70
N ILE A 358 -12.17 -15.85 5.68
CA ILE A 358 -11.26 -15.14 4.79
C ILE A 358 -10.40 -16.19 4.09
N GLN A 359 -10.51 -16.24 2.77
CA GLN A 359 -9.61 -17.00 1.91
C GLN A 359 -8.67 -16.02 1.21
N ALA A 360 -7.36 -16.18 1.37
CA ALA A 360 -6.39 -15.52 0.50
C ALA A 360 -5.89 -16.50 -0.56
N LYS A 361 -5.46 -15.98 -1.70
CA LYS A 361 -4.85 -16.73 -2.80
C LYS A 361 -3.61 -15.99 -3.27
N ILE A 362 -2.45 -16.57 -3.00
CA ILE A 362 -1.15 -16.06 -3.39
C ILE A 362 -0.69 -16.89 -4.58
N ILE A 363 -0.46 -16.23 -5.72
CA ILE A 363 0.00 -16.85 -6.96
C ILE A 363 1.36 -16.25 -7.29
N PHE A 364 2.35 -17.11 -7.48
CA PHE A 364 3.72 -16.75 -7.81
C PHE A 364 4.19 -17.55 -9.02
N VAL A 365 4.46 -16.87 -10.13
CA VAL A 365 4.89 -17.47 -11.39
C VAL A 365 6.29 -16.97 -11.72
N ASP A 366 7.26 -17.88 -11.68
CA ASP A 366 8.62 -17.64 -12.15
C ASP A 366 8.79 -18.28 -13.53
N ARG A 367 9.16 -17.48 -14.52
CA ARG A 367 9.49 -17.93 -15.88
C ARG A 367 10.88 -17.46 -16.25
N THR A 368 11.68 -18.38 -16.77
CA THR A 368 13.01 -18.08 -17.33
C THR A 368 13.05 -18.59 -18.76
N ASP A 369 13.16 -17.69 -19.73
CA ASP A 369 13.45 -18.02 -21.13
C ASP A 369 14.95 -17.80 -21.38
N VAL A 370 15.59 -18.75 -22.07
CA VAL A 370 17.01 -18.71 -22.41
C VAL A 370 17.17 -19.10 -23.89
N GLU A 371 17.55 -18.14 -24.72
CA GLU A 371 17.95 -18.36 -26.10
C GLU A 371 19.47 -18.15 -26.24
N ASN A 372 20.21 -19.21 -26.56
CA ASN A 372 21.63 -19.17 -26.88
C ASN A 372 21.86 -19.61 -28.33
N LEU A 373 22.63 -18.84 -29.09
CA LEU A 373 23.08 -19.18 -30.43
C LEU A 373 24.53 -18.75 -30.62
N GLY A 374 25.37 -19.66 -31.11
CA GLY A 374 26.76 -19.34 -31.44
C GLY A 374 27.35 -20.27 -32.50
N LEU A 375 28.33 -19.73 -33.22
CA LEU A 375 29.25 -20.52 -34.03
C LEU A 375 30.66 -20.40 -33.41
N LYS A 376 31.30 -21.54 -33.16
CA LYS A 376 32.71 -21.64 -32.77
C LYS A 376 33.52 -22.10 -33.98
N TYR A 377 34.70 -21.50 -34.16
CA TYR A 377 35.68 -21.89 -35.18
C TYR A 377 36.94 -22.40 -34.49
N ASP A 378 37.48 -23.48 -35.03
CA ASP A 378 38.76 -24.07 -34.64
C ASP A 378 39.58 -24.27 -35.90
N LEU A 379 40.82 -23.77 -35.90
CA LEU A 379 41.71 -23.77 -37.06
C LEU A 379 43.08 -24.33 -36.66
N GLY A 380 43.42 -25.49 -37.18
CA GLY A 380 44.72 -26.16 -36.95
C GLY A 380 45.38 -26.60 -38.24
N SER A 381 46.55 -27.22 -38.15
CA SER A 381 47.22 -27.92 -39.26
C SER A 381 47.47 -29.39 -38.91
N GLN A 382 47.86 -30.21 -39.89
CA GLN A 382 48.15 -31.63 -39.67
C GLN A 382 49.29 -31.89 -38.66
N SER A 383 50.15 -30.91 -38.39
CA SER A 383 51.28 -31.01 -37.45
C SER A 383 51.27 -29.95 -36.33
N GLN A 384 50.34 -28.99 -36.37
CA GLN A 384 50.15 -27.98 -35.34
C GLN A 384 48.65 -27.76 -35.11
N PHE A 385 48.08 -28.48 -34.16
CA PHE A 385 46.97 -27.94 -33.39
C PHE A 385 47.57 -26.92 -32.43
N PHE A 386 47.01 -25.71 -32.36
CA PHE A 386 47.50 -24.65 -31.47
C PHE A 386 47.05 -24.89 -30.01
N ASN A 387 47.26 -26.11 -29.51
CA ASN A 387 46.99 -26.50 -28.14
C ASN A 387 48.16 -26.01 -27.28
N LYS A 388 47.99 -24.90 -26.57
CA LYS A 388 48.92 -24.54 -25.50
C LYS A 388 48.57 -25.44 -24.31
N LEU A 389 49.48 -26.33 -23.91
CA LEU A 389 49.30 -27.10 -22.67
C LEU A 389 49.12 -26.11 -21.51
N ILE A 390 47.92 -26.10 -20.92
CA ILE A 390 47.70 -25.43 -19.65
C ILE A 390 48.32 -26.35 -18.60
N GLN A 391 49.49 -25.97 -18.09
CA GLN A 391 50.16 -26.69 -17.01
C GLN A 391 49.22 -26.74 -15.80
N ARG A 392 48.61 -27.90 -15.54
CA ARG A 392 47.95 -28.16 -14.25
C ARG A 392 49.04 -28.10 -13.18
N PRO A 393 48.87 -27.27 -12.12
CA PRO A 393 49.64 -27.46 -10.92
C PRO A 393 49.29 -28.81 -10.31
N ASP A 394 50.27 -29.55 -9.81
CA ASP A 394 49.97 -30.72 -8.97
C ASP A 394 49.17 -30.24 -7.73
N PRO A 395 47.95 -30.73 -7.49
CA PRO A 395 47.09 -30.25 -6.41
C PRO A 395 47.66 -30.49 -4.99
N ARG A 396 48.79 -31.20 -4.85
CA ARG A 396 49.50 -31.40 -3.57
C ARG A 396 50.67 -30.43 -3.35
N THR A 397 51.23 -29.85 -4.42
CA THR A 397 52.46 -29.04 -4.35
C THR A 397 52.37 -27.67 -5.03
N SER A 398 51.29 -27.41 -5.80
CA SER A 398 51.03 -26.16 -6.54
C SER A 398 52.14 -25.74 -7.52
N LYS A 399 52.99 -26.69 -7.95
CA LYS A 399 53.99 -26.49 -9.01
C LYS A 399 53.52 -27.11 -10.32
N ALA A 400 53.97 -26.53 -11.44
CA ALA A 400 53.74 -27.08 -12.76
C ALA A 400 54.31 -28.50 -12.88
N VAL A 401 53.57 -29.38 -13.57
CA VAL A 401 53.93 -30.78 -13.80
C VAL A 401 54.98 -30.96 -14.91
N ASP A 402 55.14 -29.94 -15.77
CA ASP A 402 56.25 -29.76 -16.69
C ASP A 402 56.97 -28.47 -16.27
N THR A 403 58.20 -28.61 -15.80
CA THR A 403 59.05 -27.52 -15.29
C THR A 403 59.98 -26.99 -16.37
N ASN A 404 60.20 -27.76 -17.43
CA ASN A 404 61.27 -27.56 -18.41
C ASN A 404 60.74 -26.93 -19.73
N GLY A 405 59.45 -27.12 -20.03
CA GLY A 405 58.73 -26.53 -21.16
C GLY A 405 58.81 -27.33 -22.47
N ASP A 406 59.29 -28.57 -22.46
CA ASP A 406 59.39 -29.44 -23.65
C ASP A 406 58.06 -30.12 -24.02
N GLY A 407 57.03 -30.01 -23.18
CA GLY A 407 55.71 -30.60 -23.39
C GLY A 407 55.55 -32.04 -22.88
N VAL A 408 56.57 -32.60 -22.23
CA VAL A 408 56.53 -33.89 -21.54
C VAL A 408 56.42 -33.66 -20.03
N PRO A 409 55.44 -34.26 -19.34
CA PRO A 409 55.38 -34.24 -17.87
C PRO A 409 56.67 -34.78 -17.23
N ASP A 410 57.33 -33.98 -16.38
CA ASP A 410 58.50 -34.42 -15.57
C ASP A 410 58.10 -35.49 -14.53
N ALA A 411 56.80 -35.72 -14.32
CA ALA A 411 56.24 -36.57 -13.28
C ALA A 411 56.09 -38.04 -13.72
N PHE A 412 56.85 -38.90 -13.05
CA PHE A 412 56.82 -40.37 -13.17
C PHE A 412 55.39 -40.96 -13.08
N VAL A 413 54.87 -41.50 -14.18
CA VAL A 413 53.64 -42.33 -14.21
C VAL A 413 54.03 -43.81 -14.38
N PRO A 414 53.42 -44.76 -13.64
CA PRO A 414 53.69 -46.19 -13.81
C PRO A 414 53.33 -46.69 -15.22
N GLN A 415 54.31 -47.32 -15.90
CA GLN A 415 54.27 -47.69 -17.32
C GLN A 415 53.34 -48.88 -17.70
N SER A 416 52.33 -49.22 -16.89
CA SER A 416 51.58 -50.48 -17.08
C SER A 416 50.39 -50.41 -18.04
N ASN A 417 49.91 -49.22 -18.41
CA ASN A 417 48.64 -49.04 -19.14
C ASN A 417 48.76 -48.40 -20.53
N PHE A 418 49.95 -47.92 -20.93
CA PHE A 418 50.16 -47.22 -22.20
C PHE A 418 51.52 -47.59 -22.78
N THR A 419 51.60 -47.82 -24.10
CA THR A 419 52.87 -48.10 -24.78
C THR A 419 53.58 -46.80 -25.19
N PRO A 420 54.93 -46.71 -25.14
CA PRO A 420 55.66 -45.44 -25.36
C PRO A 420 55.54 -44.84 -26.78
N ASP A 421 54.99 -45.60 -27.73
CA ASP A 421 54.72 -45.24 -29.11
C ASP A 421 53.28 -44.71 -29.33
N GLN A 422 52.39 -44.84 -28.35
CA GLN A 422 51.06 -44.22 -28.38
C GLN A 422 51.12 -42.78 -27.86
N VAL A 423 51.25 -41.82 -28.80
CA VAL A 423 50.97 -40.41 -28.53
C VAL A 423 49.45 -40.24 -28.36
N ILE A 424 48.96 -40.45 -27.14
CA ILE A 424 47.58 -40.15 -26.77
C ILE A 424 47.48 -38.63 -26.61
N VAL A 425 47.15 -37.94 -27.70
CA VAL A 425 46.66 -36.56 -27.64
C VAL A 425 45.24 -36.62 -27.09
N ASP A 426 45.13 -36.60 -25.76
CA ASP A 426 43.85 -36.30 -25.12
C ASP A 426 43.50 -34.85 -25.47
N LEU A 427 42.47 -34.68 -26.32
CA LEU A 427 41.99 -33.38 -26.81
C LEU A 427 41.14 -32.67 -25.74
N GLY A 428 41.62 -32.68 -24.50
CA GLY A 428 41.11 -31.98 -23.34
C GLY A 428 41.94 -30.74 -23.04
N GLY A 429 41.81 -29.69 -23.86
CA GLY A 429 42.49 -28.43 -23.63
C GLY A 429 42.18 -27.40 -24.72
N ASN A 430 42.14 -26.12 -24.34
CA ASN A 430 41.82 -25.03 -25.24
C ASN A 430 42.86 -24.93 -26.38
N SER A 431 42.51 -25.46 -27.55
CA SER A 431 43.08 -25.04 -28.83
C SER A 431 42.86 -23.54 -29.02
N LEU A 432 43.52 -22.92 -30.02
CA LEU A 432 43.44 -21.50 -30.35
C LEU A 432 42.05 -21.05 -30.82
N SER A 433 41.11 -21.06 -29.88
CA SER A 433 39.82 -20.37 -29.88
C SER A 433 39.95 -18.85 -29.77
N ALA A 434 41.11 -18.30 -30.20
CA ALA A 434 41.43 -16.88 -30.16
C ALA A 434 40.80 -16.09 -31.33
N ILE A 435 40.32 -16.80 -32.35
CA ILE A 435 39.47 -16.22 -33.40
C ILE A 435 38.01 -16.45 -32.98
N ALA A 436 37.46 -15.53 -32.17
CA ALA A 436 36.05 -15.42 -31.70
C ALA A 436 35.72 -15.70 -30.21
N ASN A 437 36.64 -15.51 -29.25
CA ASN A 437 36.30 -15.53 -27.80
C ASN A 437 35.59 -16.81 -27.31
N ALA A 438 36.05 -18.00 -27.73
CA ALA A 438 35.31 -19.25 -27.47
C ALA A 438 35.55 -19.88 -26.07
N ASP A 439 35.68 -19.04 -25.04
CA ASP A 439 35.62 -19.40 -23.60
C ASP A 439 34.16 -19.57 -23.12
N GLN A 440 33.16 -19.22 -23.94
CA GLN A 440 31.74 -19.41 -23.65
C GLN A 440 31.20 -20.63 -24.41
N GLU A 441 30.94 -21.72 -23.68
CA GLU A 441 30.29 -22.93 -24.20
C GLU A 441 28.79 -22.92 -23.86
N ILE A 442 27.93 -23.31 -24.82
CA ILE A 442 26.51 -23.53 -24.51
C ILE A 442 26.39 -24.81 -23.68
N VAL A 443 26.12 -24.68 -22.39
CA VAL A 443 25.84 -25.82 -21.50
C VAL A 443 24.58 -26.54 -21.97
N ASN A 444 24.71 -27.83 -22.32
CA ASN A 444 23.63 -28.69 -22.85
C ASN A 444 22.90 -28.10 -24.09
N PRO A 445 23.58 -27.97 -25.24
CA PRO A 445 22.96 -27.41 -26.44
C PRO A 445 21.92 -28.37 -27.02
N ALA A 446 20.76 -27.83 -27.44
CA ALA A 446 19.70 -28.62 -28.08
C ALA A 446 20.06 -29.04 -29.52
N LEU A 447 20.92 -28.27 -30.18
CA LEU A 447 21.53 -28.58 -31.46
C LEU A 447 23.04 -28.34 -31.37
N ASN A 448 23.84 -29.34 -31.72
CA ASN A 448 25.30 -29.23 -31.86
C ASN A 448 25.70 -29.90 -33.17
N LEU A 449 26.10 -29.10 -34.16
CA LEU A 449 26.54 -29.59 -35.48
C LEU A 449 28.02 -29.27 -35.67
N ILE A 450 28.81 -30.29 -36.01
CA ILE A 450 30.25 -30.17 -36.24
C ILE A 450 30.53 -30.37 -37.72
N PHE A 451 31.19 -29.41 -38.36
CA PHE A 451 31.68 -29.52 -39.72
C PHE A 451 33.20 -29.41 -39.71
N SER A 452 33.92 -30.24 -40.45
CA SER A 452 35.37 -30.11 -40.60
C SER A 452 35.76 -30.23 -42.06
N THR A 453 36.63 -29.33 -42.52
CA THR A 453 37.09 -29.28 -43.91
C THR A 453 38.58 -28.96 -43.97
N ALA A 454 39.31 -29.65 -44.86
CA ALA A 454 40.72 -29.41 -45.10
C ALA A 454 40.89 -28.34 -46.20
N VAL A 455 41.67 -27.30 -45.91
CA VAL A 455 42.04 -26.22 -46.82
C VAL A 455 43.57 -26.17 -46.90
N GLY A 456 44.12 -26.92 -47.86
CA GLY A 456 45.57 -27.11 -48.00
C GLY A 456 46.14 -27.92 -46.83
N SER A 457 47.11 -27.36 -46.11
CA SER A 457 47.69 -27.97 -44.90
C SER A 457 46.90 -27.71 -43.61
N PHE A 458 45.83 -26.91 -43.68
CA PHE A 458 45.01 -26.51 -42.54
C PHE A 458 43.68 -27.26 -42.48
N ASN A 459 43.20 -27.55 -41.28
CA ASN A 459 41.85 -28.05 -41.01
C ASN A 459 41.04 -26.95 -40.36
N LEU A 460 39.92 -26.58 -40.97
CA LEU A 460 38.91 -25.69 -40.40
C LEU A 460 37.76 -26.55 -39.86
N THR A 461 37.60 -26.56 -38.54
CA THR A 461 36.46 -27.17 -37.86
C THR A 461 35.53 -26.08 -37.35
N THR A 462 34.22 -26.25 -37.54
CA THR A 462 33.19 -25.31 -37.08
C THR A 462 32.15 -26.06 -36.26
N PHE A 463 31.67 -25.41 -35.20
CA PHE A 463 30.64 -25.93 -34.32
C PHE A 463 29.48 -24.95 -34.33
N LEU A 464 28.32 -25.35 -34.83
CA LEU A 464 27.08 -24.60 -34.68
C LEU A 464 26.34 -25.14 -33.46
N GLN A 465 26.26 -24.32 -32.41
CA GLN A 465 25.56 -24.66 -31.18
C GLN A 465 24.34 -23.74 -31.00
N ALA A 466 23.19 -24.34 -30.68
CA ALA A 466 21.97 -23.60 -30.37
C ALA A 466 21.19 -24.25 -29.22
N LEU A 467 20.57 -23.42 -28.39
CA LEU A 467 19.69 -23.81 -27.29
C LEU A 467 18.55 -22.79 -27.20
N GLN A 468 17.32 -23.29 -27.08
CA GLN A 468 16.17 -22.52 -26.60
C GLN A 468 15.56 -23.32 -25.45
N ARG A 469 15.46 -22.72 -24.25
CA ARG A 469 14.93 -23.36 -23.05
C ARG A 469 13.98 -22.41 -22.34
N VAL A 470 12.76 -22.87 -22.10
CA VAL A 470 11.76 -22.17 -21.27
C VAL A 470 11.55 -22.99 -20.00
N ASP A 471 11.97 -22.44 -18.87
CA ASP A 471 11.71 -22.98 -17.54
C ASP A 471 10.51 -22.21 -16.94
N LEU A 472 9.51 -22.92 -16.42
CA LEU A 472 8.31 -22.33 -15.80
C LEU A 472 8.03 -23.01 -14.46
N ALA A 473 7.97 -22.22 -13.39
CA ALA A 473 7.49 -22.60 -12.08
C ALA A 473 6.23 -21.80 -11.74
N ASP A 474 5.20 -22.49 -11.24
CA ASP A 474 3.96 -21.91 -10.75
C ASP A 474 3.75 -22.40 -9.31
N LEU A 475 3.63 -21.48 -8.38
CA LEU A 475 3.44 -21.72 -6.95
C LEU A 475 2.18 -20.98 -6.49
N GLN A 476 1.17 -21.76 -6.14
CA GLN A 476 -0.11 -21.27 -5.64
C GLN A 476 -0.30 -21.69 -4.18
N ALA A 477 -0.63 -20.73 -3.32
CA ALA A 477 -0.96 -20.94 -1.91
C ALA A 477 -2.34 -20.36 -1.57
N GLU A 478 -3.15 -21.11 -0.83
CA GLU A 478 -4.52 -20.75 -0.47
C GLU A 478 -4.78 -20.89 1.05
N PRO A 479 -4.20 -20.01 1.90
CA PRO A 479 -4.52 -20.01 3.32
C PRO A 479 -5.97 -19.52 3.56
N THR A 480 -6.69 -20.24 4.42
CA THR A 480 -8.04 -19.90 4.87
C THR A 480 -8.07 -19.72 6.39
N ILE A 481 -8.79 -18.71 6.87
CA ILE A 481 -8.94 -18.42 8.29
C ILE A 481 -10.36 -17.91 8.57
N THR A 482 -10.91 -18.20 9.74
CA THR A 482 -12.23 -17.72 10.16
C THR A 482 -12.13 -17.05 11.52
N THR A 483 -12.77 -15.89 11.66
CA THR A 483 -12.74 -15.10 12.90
C THR A 483 -14.07 -14.38 13.12
N LEU A 484 -14.25 -13.83 14.32
CA LEU A 484 -15.36 -12.95 14.65
C LEU A 484 -15.08 -11.53 14.14
N ASP A 485 -16.15 -10.78 13.94
CA ASP A 485 -16.07 -9.35 13.65
C ASP A 485 -15.23 -8.58 14.68
N ASN A 486 -14.37 -7.67 14.21
CA ASN A 486 -13.40 -6.91 15.01
C ASN A 486 -12.42 -7.78 15.84
N ARG A 487 -12.12 -9.01 15.40
CA ARG A 487 -11.11 -9.87 16.04
C ARG A 487 -9.97 -10.21 15.09
N PRO A 488 -8.72 -9.81 15.41
CA PRO A 488 -7.56 -10.20 14.62
C PRO A 488 -7.38 -11.72 14.69
N ALA A 489 -7.05 -12.33 13.56
CA ALA A 489 -6.68 -13.73 13.45
C ALA A 489 -5.45 -13.88 12.55
N GLU A 490 -4.63 -14.88 12.82
CA GLU A 490 -3.34 -15.10 12.17
C GLU A 490 -3.14 -16.60 11.88
N ILE A 491 -2.70 -16.92 10.67
CA ILE A 491 -2.31 -18.26 10.24
C ILE A 491 -0.92 -18.19 9.62
N LEU A 492 0.02 -18.93 10.23
CA LEU A 492 1.40 -19.05 9.77
C LEU A 492 1.70 -20.50 9.41
N VAL A 493 2.16 -20.73 8.17
CA VAL A 493 2.51 -22.04 7.63
C VAL A 493 3.93 -21.96 7.09
N GLY A 494 4.88 -22.62 7.76
CA GLY A 494 6.29 -22.52 7.41
C GLY A 494 7.24 -23.14 8.42
N ASP A 495 8.52 -22.89 8.20
CA ASP A 495 9.65 -23.45 8.96
C ASP A 495 10.21 -22.47 10.01
N ARG A 496 10.92 -23.02 11.00
CA ARG A 496 11.69 -22.26 12.00
C ARG A 496 13.18 -22.48 11.79
N VAL A 497 13.86 -21.49 11.24
CA VAL A 497 15.23 -21.58 10.75
C VAL A 497 16.21 -21.17 11.85
N PRO A 498 17.09 -22.07 12.33
CA PRO A 498 18.05 -21.76 13.36
C PRO A 498 19.25 -20.98 12.81
N ILE A 499 19.35 -19.71 13.18
CA ILE A 499 20.52 -18.86 12.94
C ILE A 499 21.45 -18.94 14.15
N ARG A 500 22.71 -19.31 13.91
CA ARG A 500 23.76 -19.30 14.93
C ARG A 500 24.37 -17.90 15.01
N VAL A 501 23.98 -17.13 16.02
CA VAL A 501 24.59 -15.83 16.35
C VAL A 501 25.80 -16.08 17.26
N ILE A 502 26.98 -15.60 16.86
CA ILE A 502 28.19 -15.65 17.69
C ILE A 502 28.34 -14.28 18.35
N ASP A 503 28.09 -14.22 19.66
CA ASP A 503 28.31 -13.01 20.43
C ASP A 503 29.79 -12.94 20.86
N VAL A 504 30.53 -12.04 20.21
CA VAL A 504 31.93 -11.74 20.54
C VAL A 504 31.94 -10.59 21.55
N SER A 505 31.63 -10.91 22.81
CA SER A 505 31.62 -9.93 23.89
C SER A 505 33.01 -9.30 24.05
N SER A 506 33.18 -8.05 23.63
CA SER A 506 34.42 -7.27 23.72
C SER A 506 34.68 -6.75 25.14
N GLY A 507 34.68 -7.68 26.11
CA GLY A 507 35.08 -7.40 27.49
C GLY A 507 36.58 -7.21 27.59
N ALA A 508 37.02 -5.99 27.90
CA ALA A 508 38.42 -5.72 28.20
C ALA A 508 38.84 -6.42 29.51
N GLY A 509 39.57 -7.54 29.39
CA GLY A 509 40.17 -8.25 30.53
C GLY A 509 39.50 -9.58 30.90
N GLY A 510 39.50 -10.56 29.99
CA GLY A 510 39.18 -11.96 30.34
C GLY A 510 38.78 -12.80 29.13
N ALA A 511 39.49 -13.90 28.89
CA ALA A 511 39.25 -14.80 27.77
C ALA A 511 38.00 -15.68 27.98
N ALA A 512 36.81 -15.08 27.87
CA ALA A 512 35.57 -15.85 27.74
C ALA A 512 35.50 -16.45 26.32
N PRO A 513 35.29 -17.77 26.14
CA PRO A 513 35.11 -18.35 24.82
C PRO A 513 33.82 -17.79 24.18
N PRO A 514 33.82 -17.51 22.87
CA PRO A 514 32.67 -16.90 22.19
C PRO A 514 31.42 -17.76 22.35
N ARG A 515 30.33 -17.15 22.82
CA ARG A 515 29.07 -17.86 23.05
C ARG A 515 28.27 -17.87 21.75
N ALA A 516 27.95 -19.06 21.28
CA ALA A 516 27.04 -19.25 20.16
C ALA A 516 25.61 -19.40 20.70
N THR A 517 24.75 -18.45 20.38
CA THR A 517 23.32 -18.47 20.69
C THR A 517 22.54 -18.81 19.42
N VAL A 518 21.57 -19.71 19.50
CA VAL A 518 20.68 -20.02 18.37
C VAL A 518 19.45 -19.13 18.45
N ARG A 519 19.21 -18.31 17.43
CA ARG A 519 17.96 -17.55 17.22
C ARG A 519 17.16 -18.22 16.13
N PHE A 520 15.85 -18.40 16.31
CA PHE A 520 14.98 -18.93 15.27
C PHE A 520 14.30 -17.78 14.54
N GLU A 521 14.42 -17.74 13.21
CA GLU A 521 13.54 -16.94 12.36
C GLU A 521 12.41 -17.82 11.83
N GLN A 522 11.23 -17.23 11.61
CA GLN A 522 10.10 -17.91 10.99
C GLN A 522 10.07 -17.56 9.50
N THR A 523 9.84 -18.55 8.65
CA THR A 523 9.77 -18.36 7.20
C THR A 523 8.64 -19.17 6.61
N GLY A 524 7.76 -18.55 5.83
CA GLY A 524 6.71 -19.23 5.11
C GLY A 524 5.58 -18.28 4.74
N ILE A 525 4.36 -18.80 4.67
CA ILE A 525 3.17 -18.00 4.41
C ILE A 525 2.61 -17.54 5.76
N ASN A 526 2.55 -16.23 6.00
CA ASN A 526 1.81 -15.64 7.11
C ASN A 526 0.63 -14.84 6.56
N LEU A 527 -0.59 -15.11 7.03
CA LEU A 527 -1.76 -14.29 6.78
C LEU A 527 -2.35 -13.85 8.11
N LYS A 528 -2.35 -12.55 8.34
CA LYS A 528 -2.97 -11.90 9.49
C LYS A 528 -4.05 -10.94 9.02
N VAL A 529 -5.24 -11.05 9.59
CA VAL A 529 -6.41 -10.28 9.15
C VAL A 529 -7.28 -9.84 10.33
N THR A 530 -7.76 -8.60 10.29
CA THR A 530 -8.79 -8.06 11.18
C THR A 530 -9.99 -7.62 10.34
N PRO A 531 -11.11 -8.36 10.33
CA PRO A 531 -12.31 -7.96 9.60
C PRO A 531 -13.23 -7.03 10.43
N HIS A 532 -13.99 -6.20 9.73
CA HIS A 532 -15.07 -5.36 10.23
C HIS A 532 -16.25 -5.40 9.23
N VAL A 533 -17.40 -5.94 9.63
CA VAL A 533 -18.60 -6.10 8.80
C VAL A 533 -19.46 -4.84 8.88
N THR A 534 -19.68 -4.22 7.73
CA THR A 534 -20.48 -3.00 7.59
C THR A 534 -21.98 -3.30 7.50
N ALA A 535 -22.81 -2.28 7.76
CA ALA A 535 -24.28 -2.40 7.69
C ALA A 535 -24.82 -2.80 6.30
N ASN A 536 -24.05 -2.60 5.22
CA ASN A 536 -24.38 -3.00 3.85
C ASN A 536 -23.74 -4.36 3.45
N ARG A 537 -23.37 -5.21 4.40
CA ARG A 537 -22.74 -6.54 4.18
C ARG A 537 -21.44 -6.50 3.36
N GLN A 538 -20.65 -5.46 3.53
CA GLN A 538 -19.27 -5.45 3.06
C GLN A 538 -18.35 -5.74 4.24
N VAL A 539 -17.16 -6.29 3.95
CA VAL A 539 -16.13 -6.58 4.94
C VAL A 539 -14.96 -5.64 4.68
N LEU A 540 -14.77 -4.71 5.60
CA LEU A 540 -13.55 -3.93 5.73
C LEU A 540 -12.51 -4.84 6.38
N MET A 541 -11.35 -5.04 5.76
CA MET A 541 -10.28 -5.89 6.28
C MET A 541 -8.98 -5.11 6.34
N GLU A 542 -8.34 -5.10 7.51
CA GLU A 542 -6.91 -4.83 7.63
C GLU A 542 -6.19 -6.16 7.41
N VAL A 543 -5.33 -6.24 6.39
CA VAL A 543 -4.67 -7.46 5.95
C VAL A 543 -3.16 -7.26 5.92
N HIS A 544 -2.44 -8.16 6.56
CA HIS A 544 -1.00 -8.35 6.42
C HIS A 544 -0.77 -9.75 5.86
N ALA A 545 -0.21 -9.83 4.64
CA ALA A 545 0.13 -11.08 3.98
C ALA A 545 1.64 -11.12 3.69
N GLU A 546 2.32 -12.14 4.20
CA GLU A 546 3.74 -12.40 3.97
C GLU A 546 3.90 -13.77 3.28
N ASN A 547 4.86 -13.85 2.36
CA ASN A 547 5.46 -15.10 1.90
C ASN A 547 6.97 -14.96 2.06
N SER A 548 7.61 -15.88 2.76
CA SER A 548 9.06 -15.89 2.95
C SER A 548 9.69 -17.27 2.77
N ALA A 549 10.85 -17.30 2.11
CA ALA A 549 11.58 -18.51 1.77
C ALA A 549 13.06 -18.40 2.14
N VAL A 550 13.64 -19.51 2.60
CA VAL A 550 15.07 -19.62 2.89
C VAL A 550 15.85 -19.81 1.60
N LYS A 551 16.87 -18.98 1.39
CA LYS A 551 17.86 -19.18 0.34
C LYS A 551 19.23 -19.46 0.96
N PRO A 552 19.87 -20.61 0.65
CA PRO A 552 21.24 -20.85 1.06
C PRO A 552 22.16 -19.82 0.39
N SER A 553 23.03 -19.19 1.17
CA SER A 553 23.97 -18.17 0.69
C SER A 553 25.37 -18.74 0.58
N SER A 554 26.11 -18.40 -0.49
CA SER A 554 27.44 -18.93 -0.79
C SER A 554 28.59 -18.22 -0.04
N VAL A 555 28.27 -17.47 1.02
CA VAL A 555 29.21 -16.70 1.86
C VAL A 555 28.88 -16.93 3.35
N ASP A 556 29.87 -16.70 4.21
CA ASP A 556 30.03 -16.95 5.67
C ASP A 556 28.87 -16.57 6.64
N ILE A 557 27.73 -16.12 6.09
CA ILE A 557 26.48 -15.74 6.78
C ILE A 557 25.41 -16.86 6.78
N GLY A 558 25.62 -17.96 6.06
CA GLY A 558 24.77 -19.15 6.08
C GLY A 558 23.50 -19.05 5.24
N PHE A 559 22.52 -18.25 5.68
CA PHE A 559 21.20 -18.16 5.05
C PHE A 559 20.80 -16.71 4.77
N THR A 560 20.11 -16.48 3.65
CA THR A 560 19.34 -15.26 3.40
C THR A 560 17.86 -15.60 3.30
N PHE A 561 17.01 -14.62 3.59
CA PHE A 561 15.56 -14.75 3.53
C PHE A 561 15.04 -13.89 2.39
N GLN A 562 14.34 -14.51 1.46
CA GLN A 562 13.57 -13.81 0.45
C GLN A 562 12.16 -13.63 1.01
N THR A 563 11.75 -12.39 1.25
CA THR A 563 10.43 -12.06 1.80
C THR A 563 9.67 -11.17 0.82
N GLN A 564 8.41 -11.50 0.58
CA GLN A 564 7.42 -10.68 -0.09
C GLN A 564 6.30 -10.39 0.92
N GLN A 565 5.95 -9.12 1.12
CA GLN A 565 4.93 -8.71 2.10
C GLN A 565 3.97 -7.67 1.52
N ALA A 566 2.73 -7.67 1.97
CA ALA A 566 1.70 -6.71 1.61
C ALA A 566 0.82 -6.36 2.82
N ASP A 567 0.89 -5.08 3.23
CA ASP A 567 0.04 -4.47 4.25
C ASP A 567 -0.99 -3.57 3.56
N ASN A 568 -2.29 -3.83 3.76
CA ASN A 568 -3.34 -3.03 3.14
C ASN A 568 -4.64 -3.03 3.97
N GLN A 569 -5.44 -1.98 3.81
CA GLN A 569 -6.81 -1.90 4.33
C GLN A 569 -7.79 -1.78 3.17
N ILE A 570 -8.68 -2.74 3.03
CA ILE A 570 -9.57 -2.90 1.86
C ILE A 570 -11.02 -3.12 2.27
N LEU A 571 -11.96 -2.63 1.48
CA LEU A 571 -13.39 -2.88 1.64
C LEU A 571 -13.84 -3.77 0.47
N VAL A 572 -14.40 -4.93 0.78
CA VAL A 572 -14.79 -5.96 -0.21
C VAL A 572 -16.19 -6.44 0.10
N SER A 573 -17.02 -6.73 -0.91
CA SER A 573 -18.35 -7.28 -0.66
C SER A 573 -18.28 -8.76 -0.27
N ASP A 574 -19.30 -9.23 0.45
CA ASP A 574 -19.47 -10.63 0.81
C ASP A 574 -19.40 -11.57 -0.42
N GLY A 575 -18.43 -12.50 -0.42
CA GLY A 575 -18.18 -13.44 -1.51
C GLY A 575 -17.40 -12.91 -2.71
N GLU A 576 -17.07 -11.60 -2.77
CA GLU A 576 -16.30 -11.02 -3.89
C GLU A 576 -14.79 -11.12 -3.66
N THR A 577 -14.02 -11.32 -4.73
CA THR A 577 -12.55 -11.34 -4.66
C THR A 577 -11.96 -9.97 -4.95
N ALA A 578 -11.15 -9.45 -4.02
CA ALA A 578 -10.32 -8.27 -4.22
C ALA A 578 -8.85 -8.66 -4.46
N VAL A 579 -8.15 -7.84 -5.25
CA VAL A 579 -6.68 -7.92 -5.40
C VAL A 579 -6.05 -6.97 -4.38
N ILE A 580 -5.30 -7.51 -3.42
CA ILE A 580 -4.57 -6.72 -2.41
C ILE A 580 -3.37 -6.03 -3.04
N GLY A 581 -2.66 -6.75 -3.92
CA GLY A 581 -1.45 -6.30 -4.58
C GLY A 581 -0.93 -7.30 -5.59
N GLY A 582 0.02 -6.84 -6.40
CA GLY A 582 0.74 -7.67 -7.36
C GLY A 582 1.99 -6.98 -7.88
N LEU A 583 2.94 -7.77 -8.38
CA LEU A 583 4.23 -7.31 -8.86
C LEU A 583 4.66 -8.16 -10.07
N THR A 584 4.91 -7.50 -11.21
CA THR A 584 5.59 -8.10 -12.35
C THR A 584 6.99 -7.52 -12.43
N VAL A 585 8.02 -8.37 -12.34
CA VAL A 585 9.40 -8.00 -12.65
C VAL A 585 9.83 -8.75 -13.90
N THR A 586 10.36 -8.04 -14.89
CA THR A 586 10.99 -8.65 -16.08
C THR A 586 12.42 -8.12 -16.19
N SER A 587 13.38 -9.04 -16.26
CA SER A 587 14.81 -8.77 -16.35
C SER A 587 15.36 -9.47 -17.59
N VAL A 588 15.69 -8.70 -18.63
CA VAL A 588 16.27 -9.21 -19.87
C VAL A 588 17.77 -8.95 -19.86
N THR A 589 18.57 -10.02 -19.90
CA THR A 589 20.04 -9.97 -20.00
C THR A 589 20.46 -10.43 -21.39
N VAL A 590 21.10 -9.55 -22.15
CA VAL A 590 21.63 -9.87 -23.49
C VAL A 590 23.15 -9.80 -23.46
N THR A 591 23.80 -10.96 -23.50
CA THR A 591 25.25 -11.10 -23.60
C THR A 591 25.63 -11.35 -25.05
N LYS A 592 26.43 -10.45 -25.64
CA LYS A 592 26.97 -10.61 -26.99
C LYS A 592 28.48 -10.61 -26.94
N THR A 593 29.09 -11.61 -27.56
CA THR A 593 30.53 -11.85 -27.55
C THR A 593 30.95 -12.27 -28.95
N GLY A 594 31.98 -11.68 -29.56
CA GLY A 594 32.38 -12.06 -30.91
C GLY A 594 33.69 -11.43 -31.37
N ILE A 595 34.05 -11.65 -32.64
CA ILE A 595 35.23 -11.02 -33.24
C ILE A 595 34.92 -9.53 -33.50
N PRO A 596 35.74 -8.59 -33.01
CA PRO A 596 35.62 -7.17 -33.35
C PRO A 596 35.57 -6.94 -34.87
N PHE A 597 34.80 -5.94 -35.31
CA PHE A 597 34.51 -5.62 -36.71
C PHE A 597 33.70 -6.66 -37.50
N LEU A 598 33.94 -7.96 -37.33
CA LEU A 598 33.21 -9.00 -38.07
C LEU A 598 31.81 -9.26 -37.48
N VAL A 599 31.65 -9.17 -36.16
CA VAL A 599 30.36 -9.36 -35.47
C VAL A 599 29.33 -8.27 -35.82
N ASP A 600 29.80 -7.09 -36.24
CA ASP A 600 28.96 -5.93 -36.60
C ASP A 600 28.53 -5.93 -38.08
N LEU A 601 29.01 -6.89 -38.89
CA LEU A 601 28.65 -6.97 -40.31
C LEU A 601 27.16 -7.29 -40.49
N PRO A 602 26.42 -6.56 -41.35
CA PRO A 602 25.04 -6.88 -41.66
C PRO A 602 24.94 -8.27 -42.29
N LEU A 603 23.91 -9.03 -41.92
CA LEU A 603 23.64 -10.42 -42.31
C LEU A 603 24.66 -11.47 -41.81
N LEU A 604 25.96 -11.18 -41.89
CA LEU A 604 27.04 -12.13 -41.59
C LEU A 604 27.52 -12.08 -40.14
N GLY A 605 27.29 -10.99 -39.40
CA GLY A 605 27.81 -10.82 -38.03
C GLY A 605 27.37 -11.90 -37.04
N LYS A 606 26.18 -12.48 -37.22
CA LYS A 606 25.69 -13.63 -36.45
C LYS A 606 26.50 -14.91 -36.63
N LEU A 607 27.32 -15.00 -37.69
CA LEU A 607 28.25 -16.11 -37.88
C LEU A 607 29.54 -15.92 -37.09
N PHE A 608 29.92 -14.67 -36.76
CA PHE A 608 31.19 -14.33 -36.11
C PHE A 608 31.05 -13.92 -34.63
N GLY A 609 29.97 -14.38 -33.99
CA GLY A 609 29.69 -14.11 -32.59
C GLY A 609 28.71 -15.09 -31.95
N PHE A 610 28.74 -15.08 -30.63
CA PHE A 610 27.84 -15.72 -29.69
C PHE A 610 26.83 -14.69 -29.17
N SER A 611 25.57 -15.09 -29.07
CA SER A 611 24.50 -14.32 -28.44
C SER A 611 23.76 -15.20 -27.46
N GLN A 612 23.68 -14.74 -26.21
CA GLN A 612 22.85 -15.29 -25.15
C GLN A 612 21.84 -14.23 -24.74
N GLU A 613 20.56 -14.58 -24.78
CA GLU A 613 19.44 -13.78 -24.31
C GLU A 613 18.71 -14.56 -23.21
N GLN A 614 18.62 -13.97 -22.03
CA GLN A 614 17.95 -14.55 -20.87
C GLN A 614 16.89 -13.57 -20.36
N GLU A 615 15.62 -13.94 -20.48
CA GLU A 615 14.48 -13.22 -19.90
C GLU A 615 14.03 -13.94 -18.62
N GLU A 616 14.27 -13.32 -17.47
CA GLU A 616 13.63 -13.72 -16.21
C GLU A 616 12.40 -12.86 -15.96
N ARG A 617 11.23 -13.49 -15.87
CA ARG A 617 9.95 -12.87 -15.56
C ARG A 617 9.36 -13.48 -14.29
N ARG A 618 9.06 -12.64 -13.31
CA ARG A 618 8.49 -13.03 -12.01
C ARG A 618 7.20 -12.26 -11.79
N ASP A 619 6.09 -12.97 -11.76
CA ASP A 619 4.75 -12.43 -11.52
C ASP A 619 4.24 -12.87 -10.13
N LEU A 620 3.88 -11.92 -9.28
CA LEU A 620 3.23 -12.14 -7.98
C LEU A 620 1.83 -11.51 -8.02
N LEU A 621 0.83 -12.25 -7.53
CA LEU A 621 -0.54 -11.76 -7.35
C LEU A 621 -1.10 -12.24 -6.02
N ILE A 622 -1.63 -11.31 -5.21
CA ILE A 622 -2.27 -11.60 -3.92
C ILE A 622 -3.74 -11.21 -4.02
N LEU A 623 -4.62 -12.20 -3.97
CA LEU A 623 -6.06 -12.03 -3.93
C LEU A 623 -6.62 -12.41 -2.56
N ILE A 624 -7.80 -11.89 -2.23
CA ILE A 624 -8.53 -12.21 -1.01
C ILE A 624 -10.05 -12.17 -1.24
N THR A 625 -10.75 -13.10 -0.62
CA THR A 625 -12.20 -13.26 -0.71
C THR A 625 -12.75 -13.45 0.71
N PRO A 626 -13.49 -12.49 1.28
CA PRO A 626 -14.22 -12.68 2.52
C PRO A 626 -15.57 -13.35 2.25
N HIS A 627 -16.08 -14.07 3.24
CA HIS A 627 -17.44 -14.61 3.25
C HIS A 627 -18.02 -14.50 4.67
N ILE A 628 -19.18 -13.88 4.82
CA ILE A 628 -19.90 -13.74 6.09
C ILE A 628 -20.63 -15.06 6.39
N ILE A 629 -20.46 -15.61 7.59
CA ILE A 629 -21.07 -16.89 7.98
C ILE A 629 -22.40 -16.63 8.69
N ASP A 630 -23.48 -16.66 7.90
CA ASP A 630 -24.86 -16.61 8.38
C ASP A 630 -25.34 -17.99 8.82
N ASP A 631 -25.28 -18.20 10.13
CA ASP A 631 -25.46 -19.46 10.84
C ASP A 631 -26.95 -19.84 11.05
N LEU A 632 -27.76 -19.57 10.02
CA LEU A 632 -29.20 -19.87 9.96
C LEU A 632 -29.52 -21.07 9.07
N VAL A 633 -28.51 -21.84 8.67
CA VAL A 633 -28.71 -23.12 8.00
C VAL A 633 -29.19 -24.14 9.02
N THR A 634 -30.51 -24.29 9.14
CA THR A 634 -31.09 -25.56 9.57
C THR A 634 -30.51 -26.66 8.69
N PRO A 635 -29.92 -27.74 9.25
CA PRO A 635 -29.37 -28.80 8.43
C PRO A 635 -30.50 -29.38 7.59
N SER A 636 -30.41 -29.25 6.27
CA SER A 636 -31.43 -29.78 5.37
C SER A 636 -31.46 -31.29 5.56
N THR A 637 -32.54 -31.80 6.16
CA THR A 637 -32.71 -33.24 6.40
C THR A 637 -32.88 -33.93 5.06
N GLY A 638 -31.76 -34.34 4.47
CA GLY A 638 -31.71 -35.01 3.17
C GLY A 638 -32.56 -36.27 3.19
N LYS A 639 -33.59 -36.28 2.35
CA LYS A 639 -34.27 -37.48 1.85
C LYS A 639 -33.80 -37.74 0.42
#